data_AF-A0A5N6TB95-F1
#
_entry.id   AF-A0A5N6TB95-F1
#
_cell.length_a   1.000
_cell.length_b   1.000
_cell.length_c   1.000
_cell.angle_alpha   90.00
_cell.angle_beta   90.00
_cell.angle_gamma   90.00
#
_symmetry.space_group_name_H-M   'P 1'
#
loop_
_entity.id
_entity.type
_entity.pdbx_description
1 polymer ?
#
loop_
_entity_poly.entity_id
_entity_poly.type
_entity_poly.pdbx_seq_one_letter_code
_entity_poly.pdbx_strand_id
1 'polypeptide(L)'
;MPVERPNRTVDTDNIQGSIWPRLPKEYESYLFFKITDKERFRQHLRAILDRGFITTGSECEDHLKTIGEFEEACAHSRRAVPEQEKKPFTAVNVAFTHVGLLKVEHPEVEVNFAQALEDDPDEVCTDRINEGLFEKGMFDDLVYEGADNPAAMDPNFRAPPGHESKTGLERWKWRTDGVFIVAAHNSKALRRRIMDLEDAFNVGDPEASSMRIAFRKDGRVRPGANRGKEHFGYEDHISQPKIDGLDDPPAPGEPQACPPGYIFLGHEGDPDKRRGPKWAKEGSYLVFRQLDQKVPEFQKDLIAMAEEIPGNYGGNPEKLGAHLMGRWKSGAPVAKTPHQDEPRYAFDNDFDFRPKKDLKGCPFAAHIRKMRPRADKKRDIGSEKDDENHKTLPLSIEEQDEDFDEGQKEDASVILRRGITFGPELTEEEISTGKTIEQRGIYFTCYQSLIRDGFNFLMTRWASNHGFPEDKAEVCPDGPGMDPFINQKLRADHPDGYISLHDGGNPGAAVKLGLSHTPWVDQRGGEYFFTPSIRALREQFSADIVKTEGESGSESELPYKSPEVKELEAKVKELEQEQKALLKITEERVADLENLEYQLKQSKELHAKYVEENKRASFLGYAGLIHLDFLKELDTARLRDLKQEVETALAKLAGDVEWTEWQEIIRGLNSKYGFDLKYGNGGHYEGRNWREWKNIHFSTSESNYDRAVAYRNRMGQWCNNTTWSAAGGDAAGCALMWITFVIQLHDVLQVYRPEV
;
A
#
# COMPACT_ATOMS: atom_id res chain seq x y z
N MET A 1 12.19 14.36 21.19
CA MET A 1 11.16 13.46 21.76
C MET A 1 9.92 13.61 20.91
N PRO A 2 9.24 12.50 20.51
CA PRO A 2 8.07 12.56 19.63
C PRO A 2 7.07 13.60 20.15
N VAL A 3 6.38 14.26 19.23
CA VAL A 3 5.47 15.39 19.51
C VAL A 3 4.58 15.05 20.70
N GLU A 4 4.42 15.96 21.65
CA GLU A 4 3.60 15.71 22.84
C GLU A 4 2.15 15.40 22.44
N ARG A 5 1.52 14.42 23.10
CA ARG A 5 0.17 13.91 22.73
C ARG A 5 -0.87 14.99 22.43
N PRO A 6 -1.02 16.06 23.25
CA PRO A 6 -2.02 17.11 22.98
C PRO A 6 -1.81 17.88 21.68
N ASN A 7 -0.59 17.86 21.13
CA ASN A 7 -0.19 18.60 19.94
C ASN A 7 -0.11 17.71 18.69
N ARG A 8 -0.46 16.42 18.80
CA ARG A 8 -0.40 15.47 17.68
C ARG A 8 -1.59 15.66 16.75
N THR A 9 -1.31 15.51 15.45
CA THR A 9 -2.34 15.48 14.42
C THR A 9 -3.04 14.12 14.33
N VAL A 10 -2.37 13.04 14.74
CA VAL A 10 -2.87 11.66 14.80
C VAL A 10 -3.07 11.26 16.27
N ASP A 11 -4.25 10.76 16.61
CA ASP A 11 -4.55 10.30 17.97
C ASP A 11 -3.96 8.90 18.22
N THR A 12 -2.93 8.84 19.07
CA THR A 12 -2.22 7.60 19.36
C THR A 12 -2.98 6.63 20.26
N ASP A 13 -4.04 7.11 20.95
CA ASP A 13 -4.98 6.25 21.68
C ASP A 13 -6.03 5.65 20.74
N ASN A 14 -6.25 6.24 19.55
CA ASN A 14 -7.21 5.75 18.57
C ASN A 14 -6.59 4.87 17.47
N ILE A 15 -5.28 4.94 17.22
CA ILE A 15 -4.61 4.03 16.27
C ILE A 15 -4.20 2.72 16.94
N GLN A 16 -4.20 1.63 16.16
CA GLN A 16 -3.60 0.36 16.59
C GLN A 16 -2.07 0.44 16.59
N GLY A 17 -1.42 -0.07 17.64
CA GLY A 17 0.02 0.11 17.87
C GLY A 17 0.96 -0.58 16.88
N SER A 18 0.45 -1.51 16.07
CA SER A 18 1.19 -2.16 14.98
C SER A 18 1.56 -1.19 13.87
N ILE A 19 0.77 -0.13 13.66
CA ILE A 19 1.07 0.92 12.69
C ILE A 19 2.20 1.81 13.23
N TRP A 20 1.92 2.56 14.31
CA TRP A 20 2.88 3.44 14.97
C TRP A 20 2.76 3.35 16.51
N PRO A 21 3.89 3.34 17.25
CA PRO A 21 5.27 3.31 16.74
C PRO A 21 5.67 1.92 16.20
N ARG A 22 5.11 0.86 16.79
CA ARG A 22 5.17 -0.57 16.41
C ARG A 22 4.82 -1.40 17.65
N LEU A 23 4.43 -2.66 17.46
CA LEU A 23 4.33 -3.59 18.58
C LEU A 23 5.73 -3.96 19.14
N PRO A 24 5.98 -3.80 20.45
CA PRO A 24 7.13 -4.40 21.12
C PRO A 24 7.11 -5.92 20.95
N LYS A 25 8.16 -6.49 20.35
CA LYS A 25 8.19 -7.91 19.99
C LYS A 25 9.56 -8.56 20.11
N GLU A 26 9.54 -9.76 20.67
CA GLU A 26 10.58 -10.78 20.49
C GLU A 26 10.02 -11.95 19.67
N TYR A 27 8.76 -12.28 19.96
CA TYR A 27 7.96 -13.26 19.26
C TYR A 27 6.69 -12.57 18.74
N GLU A 28 6.24 -12.96 17.57
CA GLU A 28 5.03 -12.44 16.95
C GLU A 28 4.32 -13.57 16.21
N SER A 29 3.01 -13.70 16.40
CA SER A 29 2.18 -14.68 15.71
C SER A 29 1.11 -13.97 14.92
N TYR A 30 0.99 -14.32 13.65
CA TYR A 30 -0.11 -13.94 12.77
C TYR A 30 -1.15 -15.07 12.79
N LEU A 31 -2.30 -14.79 13.40
CA LEU A 31 -3.42 -15.71 13.50
C LEU A 31 -4.47 -15.33 12.46
N PHE A 32 -4.41 -15.99 11.31
CA PHE A 32 -5.38 -15.78 10.24
C PHE A 32 -6.66 -16.51 10.60
N PHE A 33 -7.80 -15.84 10.52
CA PHE A 33 -9.08 -16.38 10.97
C PHE A 33 -10.15 -16.33 9.88
N LYS A 34 -11.21 -17.11 10.12
CA LYS A 34 -12.47 -17.01 9.40
C LYS A 34 -13.61 -16.81 10.37
N ILE A 35 -14.47 -15.86 10.06
CA ILE A 35 -15.69 -15.57 10.80
C ILE A 35 -16.73 -16.62 10.40
N THR A 36 -17.25 -17.33 11.40
CA THR A 36 -18.26 -18.38 11.23
C THR A 36 -19.66 -17.86 11.57
N ASP A 37 -19.75 -16.91 12.49
CA ASP A 37 -21.00 -16.26 12.90
C ASP A 37 -20.76 -14.74 13.01
N LYS A 38 -21.41 -13.96 12.15
CA LYS A 38 -21.19 -12.50 12.03
C LYS A 38 -21.62 -11.76 13.30
N GLU A 39 -22.82 -12.02 13.79
CA GLU A 39 -23.41 -11.29 14.92
C GLU A 39 -22.65 -11.58 16.21
N ARG A 40 -22.36 -12.86 16.46
CA ARG A 40 -21.59 -13.28 17.62
C ARG A 40 -20.15 -12.76 17.56
N PHE A 41 -19.56 -12.69 16.36
CA PHE A 41 -18.23 -12.14 16.21
C PHE A 41 -18.18 -10.66 16.60
N ARG A 42 -19.18 -9.87 16.17
CA ARG A 42 -19.30 -8.45 16.57
C ARG A 42 -19.42 -8.29 18.09
N GLN A 43 -20.13 -9.20 18.77
CA GLN A 43 -20.26 -9.20 20.23
C GLN A 43 -18.96 -9.60 20.94
N HIS A 44 -18.29 -10.66 20.49
CA HIS A 44 -16.98 -11.06 21.02
C HIS A 44 -15.91 -9.98 20.78
N LEU A 45 -15.93 -9.33 19.61
CA LEU A 45 -15.07 -8.21 19.29
C LEU A 45 -15.31 -7.05 20.26
N ARG A 46 -16.58 -6.72 20.58
CA ARG A 46 -16.90 -5.72 21.61
C ARG A 46 -16.31 -6.08 22.96
N ALA A 47 -16.47 -7.33 23.39
CA ALA A 47 -15.96 -7.82 24.68
C ALA A 47 -14.43 -7.69 24.80
N ILE A 48 -13.67 -7.98 23.74
CA ILE A 48 -12.20 -7.80 23.78
C ILE A 48 -11.80 -6.33 23.76
N LEU A 49 -12.55 -5.46 23.05
CA LEU A 49 -12.32 -4.02 23.05
C LEU A 49 -12.55 -3.43 24.45
N ASP A 50 -13.64 -3.82 25.12
CA ASP A 50 -13.98 -3.33 26.47
C ASP A 50 -12.97 -3.79 27.53
N ARG A 51 -12.33 -4.94 27.32
CA ARG A 51 -11.23 -5.44 28.16
C ARG A 51 -9.87 -4.83 27.84
N GLY A 52 -9.77 -3.94 26.84
CA GLY A 52 -8.50 -3.36 26.41
C GLY A 52 -7.54 -4.38 25.81
N PHE A 53 -8.04 -5.42 25.13
CA PHE A 53 -7.16 -6.42 24.50
C PHE A 53 -6.42 -5.86 23.28
N ILE A 54 -7.06 -4.97 22.50
CA ILE A 54 -6.45 -4.36 21.32
C ILE A 54 -5.50 -3.24 21.75
N THR A 55 -4.23 -3.40 21.44
CA THR A 55 -3.16 -2.50 21.90
C THR A 55 -3.07 -1.24 21.05
N THR A 56 -3.05 -0.09 21.70
CA THR A 56 -2.99 1.24 21.07
C THR A 56 -1.55 1.66 20.75
N GLY A 57 -1.41 2.71 19.93
CA GLY A 57 -0.13 3.35 19.68
C GLY A 57 0.51 3.93 20.95
N SER A 58 -0.29 4.55 21.81
CA SER A 58 0.15 5.11 23.09
C SER A 58 0.73 4.06 24.04
N GLU A 59 0.06 2.90 24.20
CA GLU A 59 0.55 1.81 25.04
C GLU A 59 1.90 1.25 24.55
N CYS A 60 2.05 1.15 23.23
CA CYS A 60 3.31 0.74 22.61
C CYS A 60 4.41 1.78 22.83
N GLU A 61 4.12 3.05 22.61
CA GLU A 61 5.04 4.16 22.85
C GLU A 61 5.54 4.17 24.30
N ASP A 62 4.62 4.10 25.27
CA ASP A 62 4.95 4.16 26.70
C ASP A 62 5.84 2.98 27.10
N HIS A 63 5.53 1.78 26.61
CA HIS A 63 6.35 0.61 26.86
C HIS A 63 7.75 0.74 26.25
N LEU A 64 7.85 1.13 24.97
CA LEU A 64 9.12 1.26 24.27
C LEU A 64 10.02 2.33 24.90
N LYS A 65 9.45 3.48 25.30
CA LYS A 65 10.17 4.52 26.05
C LYS A 65 10.69 3.97 27.39
N THR A 66 9.88 3.18 28.08
CA THR A 66 10.20 2.58 29.38
C THR A 66 11.37 1.58 29.33
N ILE A 67 11.62 0.95 28.17
CA ILE A 67 12.77 0.05 27.95
C ILE A 67 13.92 0.71 27.16
N GLY A 68 13.75 1.98 26.75
CA GLY A 68 14.70 2.72 25.93
C GLY A 68 14.78 2.24 24.48
N GLU A 69 13.78 1.50 23.99
CA GLU A 69 13.77 0.93 22.63
C GLU A 69 12.74 1.65 21.74
N PHE A 70 12.43 2.93 22.01
CA PHE A 70 11.55 3.69 21.11
C PHE A 70 12.18 3.81 19.71
N GLU A 71 13.46 4.18 19.65
CA GLU A 71 14.26 4.10 18.43
C GLU A 71 14.52 2.62 18.07
N GLU A 72 13.97 2.19 16.93
CA GLU A 72 13.94 0.77 16.56
C GLU A 72 15.31 0.19 16.23
N ALA A 73 16.14 0.97 15.53
CA ALA A 73 17.44 0.54 15.03
C ALA A 73 18.55 1.43 15.62
N CYS A 74 19.04 1.04 16.80
CA CYS A 74 20.18 1.70 17.44
C CYS A 74 21.00 0.67 18.25
N ALA A 75 22.20 1.05 18.67
CA ALA A 75 23.07 0.16 19.44
C ALA A 75 22.39 -0.37 20.72
N HIS A 76 21.56 0.46 21.36
CA HIS A 76 20.80 0.04 22.54
C HIS A 76 19.76 -1.01 22.19
N SER A 77 18.92 -0.82 21.16
CA SER A 77 17.85 -1.78 20.81
C SER A 77 18.38 -3.12 20.28
N ARG A 78 19.61 -3.15 19.74
CA ARG A 78 20.30 -4.36 19.28
C ARG A 78 21.00 -5.17 20.37
N ARG A 79 21.07 -4.67 21.60
CA ARG A 79 21.67 -5.40 22.72
C ARG A 79 20.91 -6.71 23.00
N ALA A 80 21.65 -7.77 23.30
CA ALA A 80 21.05 -9.01 23.79
C ALA A 80 20.62 -8.80 25.25
N VAL A 81 19.30 -8.79 25.50
CA VAL A 81 18.75 -8.71 26.85
C VAL A 81 18.37 -10.11 27.32
N PRO A 82 18.92 -10.61 28.45
CA PRO A 82 18.49 -11.88 29.05
C PRO A 82 16.99 -11.89 29.31
N GLU A 83 16.35 -13.05 29.13
CA GLU A 83 14.89 -13.16 29.22
C GLU A 83 14.34 -12.70 30.58
N GLN A 84 15.08 -12.92 31.67
CA GLN A 84 14.70 -12.54 33.04
C GLN A 84 14.69 -11.02 33.26
N GLU A 85 15.43 -10.26 32.44
CA GLU A 85 15.54 -8.80 32.54
C GLU A 85 14.57 -8.09 31.59
N LYS A 86 13.94 -8.82 30.66
CA LYS A 86 12.96 -8.26 29.73
C LYS A 86 11.72 -7.81 30.50
N LYS A 87 11.34 -6.54 30.37
CA LYS A 87 10.08 -6.04 30.93
C LYS A 87 8.91 -6.76 30.25
N PRO A 88 7.98 -7.37 31.01
CA PRO A 88 6.86 -8.08 30.43
C PRO A 88 5.97 -7.17 29.58
N PHE A 89 5.65 -7.64 28.39
CA PHE A 89 4.69 -7.01 27.49
C PHE A 89 4.05 -8.04 26.56
N THR A 90 2.78 -7.82 26.25
CA THR A 90 2.02 -8.57 25.25
C THR A 90 1.11 -7.58 24.54
N ALA A 91 0.99 -7.71 23.23
CA ALA A 91 0.09 -6.88 22.45
C ALA A 91 -0.75 -7.71 21.47
N VAL A 92 -1.92 -7.19 21.14
CA VAL A 92 -2.81 -7.76 20.14
C VAL A 92 -3.33 -6.63 19.25
N ASN A 93 -3.22 -6.79 17.94
CA ASN A 93 -3.92 -5.97 16.96
C ASN A 93 -4.69 -6.84 15.97
N VAL A 94 -5.62 -6.23 15.25
CA VAL A 94 -6.51 -6.90 14.31
C VAL A 94 -6.63 -6.11 13.02
N ALA A 95 -6.59 -6.84 11.91
CA ALA A 95 -6.82 -6.29 10.58
C ALA A 95 -7.73 -7.23 9.79
N PHE A 96 -8.53 -6.68 8.88
CA PHE A 96 -9.55 -7.41 8.12
C PHE A 96 -9.24 -7.36 6.62
N THR A 97 -9.47 -8.46 5.92
CA THR A 97 -9.51 -8.42 4.46
C THR A 97 -10.80 -7.73 4.01
N HIS A 98 -10.91 -7.36 2.74
CA HIS A 98 -12.15 -6.78 2.21
C HIS A 98 -13.36 -7.69 2.50
N VAL A 99 -13.24 -8.99 2.24
CA VAL A 99 -14.31 -9.96 2.51
C VAL A 99 -14.60 -10.15 4.00
N GLY A 100 -13.61 -9.95 4.86
CA GLY A 100 -13.83 -9.90 6.30
C GLY A 100 -14.62 -8.68 6.73
N LEU A 101 -14.31 -7.50 6.17
CA LEU A 101 -15.05 -6.28 6.46
C LEU A 101 -16.54 -6.41 6.08
N LEU A 102 -16.85 -7.02 4.94
CA LEU A 102 -18.25 -7.31 4.55
C LEU A 102 -18.99 -8.22 5.54
N LYS A 103 -18.27 -8.98 6.38
CA LYS A 103 -18.86 -9.82 7.42
C LYS A 103 -19.04 -9.10 8.75
N VAL A 104 -18.31 -8.01 8.98
CA VAL A 104 -18.34 -7.26 10.24
C VAL A 104 -18.90 -5.86 10.10
N GLU A 105 -19.24 -5.37 8.90
CA GLU A 105 -19.90 -4.08 8.71
C GLU A 105 -21.27 -4.02 9.40
N HIS A 106 -21.76 -2.80 9.63
CA HIS A 106 -23.07 -2.60 10.24
C HIS A 106 -24.17 -3.21 9.34
N PRO A 107 -25.18 -3.92 9.88
CA PRO A 107 -26.18 -4.63 9.06
C PRO A 107 -26.91 -3.76 8.04
N GLU A 108 -27.08 -2.46 8.34
CA GLU A 108 -27.72 -1.50 7.44
C GLU A 108 -26.87 -1.15 6.21
N VAL A 109 -25.53 -1.29 6.27
CA VAL A 109 -24.64 -0.92 5.16
C VAL A 109 -24.90 -1.78 3.93
N GLU A 110 -25.09 -3.09 4.10
CA GLU A 110 -25.38 -4.00 2.99
C GLU A 110 -26.71 -3.66 2.32
N VAL A 111 -27.73 -3.30 3.11
CA VAL A 111 -29.06 -2.92 2.63
C VAL A 111 -29.02 -1.58 1.90
N ASN A 112 -28.40 -0.57 2.52
CA ASN A 112 -28.26 0.78 1.94
C ASN A 112 -27.47 0.72 0.64
N PHE A 113 -26.41 -0.09 0.59
CA PHE A 113 -25.60 -0.24 -0.62
C PHE A 113 -26.36 -0.96 -1.75
N ALA A 114 -27.13 -2.00 -1.43
CA ALA A 114 -27.95 -2.68 -2.42
C ALA A 114 -29.02 -1.75 -3.01
N GLN A 115 -29.62 -0.89 -2.17
CA GLN A 115 -30.59 0.10 -2.60
C GLN A 115 -29.96 1.21 -3.46
N ALA A 116 -28.81 1.75 -3.03
CA ALA A 116 -28.06 2.74 -3.81
C ALA A 116 -27.69 2.23 -5.21
N LEU A 117 -27.22 0.98 -5.33
CA LEU A 117 -26.92 0.37 -6.63
C LEU A 117 -28.14 0.14 -7.53
N GLU A 118 -29.34 -0.03 -6.95
CA GLU A 118 -30.58 -0.14 -7.72
C GLU A 118 -31.02 1.23 -8.24
N ASP A 119 -30.85 2.27 -7.43
CA ASP A 119 -31.19 3.66 -7.77
C ASP A 119 -30.21 4.26 -8.81
N ASP A 120 -28.91 4.01 -8.64
CA ASP A 120 -27.84 4.42 -9.56
C ASP A 120 -26.70 3.37 -9.54
N PRO A 121 -26.58 2.53 -10.60
CA PRO A 121 -25.51 1.55 -10.72
C PRO A 121 -24.09 2.13 -10.69
N ASP A 122 -23.94 3.44 -10.94
CA ASP A 122 -22.66 4.15 -10.94
C ASP A 122 -22.39 4.89 -9.61
N GLU A 123 -23.31 4.83 -8.62
CA GLU A 123 -23.12 5.48 -7.32
C GLU A 123 -21.97 4.84 -6.52
N VAL A 124 -21.03 5.68 -6.06
CA VAL A 124 -19.90 5.25 -5.24
C VAL A 124 -20.36 5.05 -3.79
N CYS A 125 -20.17 3.84 -3.25
CA CYS A 125 -20.50 3.54 -1.85
C CYS A 125 -19.69 4.40 -0.88
N THR A 126 -20.33 5.32 -0.17
CA THR A 126 -19.63 6.16 0.81
C THR A 126 -19.48 5.50 2.19
N ASP A 127 -20.09 4.33 2.40
CA ASP A 127 -20.07 3.58 3.66
C ASP A 127 -19.01 2.46 3.69
N ARG A 128 -18.48 2.06 2.53
CA ARG A 128 -17.44 1.04 2.39
C ARG A 128 -16.13 1.64 1.88
N ILE A 129 -15.04 0.93 2.16
CA ILE A 129 -13.72 1.27 1.61
C ILE A 129 -13.73 1.05 0.10
N ASN A 130 -13.35 2.07 -0.68
CA ASN A 130 -13.22 2.00 -2.13
C ASN A 130 -11.74 2.00 -2.57
N GLU A 131 -11.05 0.88 -2.37
CA GLU A 131 -9.66 0.71 -2.82
C GLU A 131 -9.55 -0.59 -3.62
N GLY A 132 -9.38 -0.43 -4.94
CA GLY A 132 -9.55 -1.55 -5.87
C GLY A 132 -8.54 -2.69 -5.72
N LEU A 133 -7.34 -2.46 -5.16
CA LEU A 133 -6.39 -3.55 -4.90
C LEU A 133 -6.79 -4.31 -3.62
N PHE A 134 -7.19 -3.60 -2.58
CA PHE A 134 -7.70 -4.17 -1.33
C PHE A 134 -8.95 -5.01 -1.56
N GLU A 135 -9.91 -4.51 -2.33
CA GLU A 135 -11.15 -5.22 -2.69
C GLU A 135 -10.85 -6.50 -3.48
N LYS A 136 -10.00 -6.37 -4.51
CA LYS A 136 -9.54 -7.48 -5.35
C LYS A 136 -8.80 -8.54 -4.53
N GLY A 137 -7.96 -8.10 -3.61
CA GLY A 137 -7.08 -8.96 -2.83
C GLY A 137 -5.76 -9.28 -3.51
N MET A 138 -4.80 -9.70 -2.70
CA MET A 138 -3.42 -9.87 -3.16
C MET A 138 -3.25 -11.02 -4.16
N PHE A 139 -3.95 -12.14 -3.97
CA PHE A 139 -3.83 -13.28 -4.88
C PHE A 139 -4.13 -12.85 -6.32
N ASP A 140 -5.24 -12.16 -6.52
CA ASP A 140 -5.65 -11.73 -7.84
C ASP A 140 -4.74 -10.63 -8.42
N ASP A 141 -4.37 -9.65 -7.59
CA ASP A 141 -3.44 -8.60 -7.97
C ASP A 141 -2.09 -9.18 -8.42
N LEU A 142 -1.48 -10.05 -7.62
CA LEU A 142 -0.11 -10.50 -7.88
C LEU A 142 0.00 -11.73 -8.78
N VAL A 143 -1.04 -12.56 -8.90
CA VAL A 143 -1.02 -13.75 -9.78
C VAL A 143 -1.55 -13.45 -11.17
N TYR A 144 -2.67 -12.74 -11.29
CA TYR A 144 -3.31 -12.52 -12.60
C TYR A 144 -2.81 -11.24 -13.27
N GLU A 145 -2.46 -10.22 -12.49
CA GLU A 145 -1.95 -8.93 -12.99
C GLU A 145 -0.45 -8.73 -12.72
N GLY A 146 0.06 -9.38 -11.67
CA GLY A 146 1.46 -9.37 -11.28
C GLY A 146 2.24 -10.61 -11.71
N ALA A 147 3.35 -10.86 -11.01
CA ALA A 147 4.38 -11.83 -11.36
C ALA A 147 4.52 -12.98 -10.35
N ASP A 148 3.61 -13.11 -9.40
CA ASP A 148 3.64 -14.22 -8.45
C ASP A 148 3.37 -15.53 -9.18
N ASN A 149 4.22 -16.54 -8.93
CA ASN A 149 4.04 -17.87 -9.48
C ASN A 149 3.13 -18.71 -8.55
N PRO A 150 1.92 -19.11 -8.97
CA PRO A 150 0.99 -19.87 -8.13
C PRO A 150 1.55 -21.20 -7.62
N ALA A 151 2.43 -21.85 -8.39
CA ALA A 151 3.06 -23.10 -7.99
C ALA A 151 4.02 -22.90 -6.80
N ALA A 152 4.63 -21.72 -6.72
CA ALA A 152 5.55 -21.32 -5.66
C ALA A 152 4.86 -20.64 -4.47
N MET A 153 3.53 -20.51 -4.44
CA MET A 153 2.82 -19.95 -3.29
C MET A 153 2.64 -20.96 -2.15
N ASP A 154 2.52 -20.46 -0.91
CA ASP A 154 2.05 -21.23 0.23
C ASP A 154 0.59 -21.65 -0.01
N PRO A 155 0.20 -22.90 0.29
CA PRO A 155 -1.17 -23.38 0.08
C PRO A 155 -2.25 -22.53 0.76
N ASN A 156 -1.93 -21.85 1.87
CA ASN A 156 -2.87 -21.00 2.59
C ASN A 156 -3.20 -19.69 1.87
N PHE A 157 -2.32 -19.24 0.96
CA PHE A 157 -2.51 -18.03 0.14
C PHE A 157 -2.78 -18.35 -1.33
N ARG A 158 -3.06 -19.62 -1.64
CA ARG A 158 -3.31 -20.09 -3.00
C ARG A 158 -4.76 -20.49 -3.18
N ALA A 159 -5.36 -20.11 -4.31
CA ALA A 159 -6.69 -20.56 -4.67
C ALA A 159 -6.76 -22.11 -4.74
N PRO A 160 -7.83 -22.74 -4.22
CA PRO A 160 -8.00 -24.19 -4.28
C PRO A 160 -8.25 -24.67 -5.73
N PRO A 161 -8.03 -25.96 -6.05
CA PRO A 161 -8.33 -26.48 -7.38
C PRO A 161 -9.80 -26.28 -7.81
N GLY A 162 -10.03 -25.89 -9.06
CA GLY A 162 -11.38 -25.66 -9.63
C GLY A 162 -11.98 -24.29 -9.29
N HIS A 163 -11.21 -23.45 -8.61
CA HIS A 163 -11.62 -22.12 -8.20
C HIS A 163 -11.76 -21.14 -9.37
N GLU A 164 -11.11 -21.40 -10.52
CA GLU A 164 -11.18 -20.53 -11.70
C GLU A 164 -12.60 -20.41 -12.30
N SER A 165 -13.51 -21.31 -11.91
CA SER A 165 -14.91 -21.33 -12.35
C SER A 165 -15.88 -20.60 -11.41
N LYS A 166 -15.39 -20.03 -10.30
CA LYS A 166 -16.22 -19.39 -9.27
C LYS A 166 -16.34 -17.89 -9.54
N THR A 167 -17.56 -17.38 -9.41
CA THR A 167 -17.90 -15.97 -9.64
C THR A 167 -18.44 -15.32 -8.37
N GLY A 168 -18.45 -13.99 -8.31
CA GLY A 168 -18.96 -13.23 -7.18
C GLY A 168 -18.25 -13.55 -5.85
N LEU A 169 -18.99 -13.50 -4.73
CA LEU A 169 -18.43 -13.76 -3.39
C LEU A 169 -17.91 -15.20 -3.19
N GLU A 170 -18.41 -16.18 -3.95
CA GLU A 170 -17.92 -17.57 -3.90
C GLU A 170 -16.44 -17.67 -4.27
N ARG A 171 -15.97 -16.76 -5.14
CA ARG A 171 -14.56 -16.63 -5.54
C ARG A 171 -13.65 -16.25 -4.37
N TRP A 172 -14.18 -15.75 -3.27
CA TRP A 172 -13.36 -15.25 -2.17
C TRP A 172 -13.49 -16.07 -0.90
N LYS A 173 -14.42 -17.02 -0.85
CA LYS A 173 -14.69 -17.83 0.35
C LYS A 173 -13.48 -18.59 0.88
N TRP A 174 -12.53 -18.95 0.03
CA TRP A 174 -11.32 -19.67 0.46
C TRP A 174 -10.33 -18.76 1.19
N ARG A 175 -10.33 -17.45 0.92
CA ARG A 175 -9.46 -16.45 1.57
C ARG A 175 -9.77 -16.34 3.07
N THR A 176 -8.83 -15.78 3.80
CA THR A 176 -9.01 -15.43 5.21
C THR A 176 -9.86 -14.16 5.34
N ASP A 177 -10.58 -14.03 6.45
CA ASP A 177 -11.40 -12.84 6.72
C ASP A 177 -10.58 -11.77 7.46
N GLY A 178 -9.53 -12.17 8.16
CA GLY A 178 -8.71 -11.22 8.90
C GLY A 178 -7.53 -11.90 9.58
N VAL A 179 -6.73 -11.09 10.25
CA VAL A 179 -5.56 -11.53 10.99
C VAL A 179 -5.52 -10.83 12.34
N PHE A 180 -5.29 -11.60 13.40
CA PHE A 180 -4.81 -11.06 14.67
C PHE A 180 -3.28 -11.13 14.69
N ILE A 181 -2.64 -10.01 15.03
CA ILE A 181 -1.20 -9.92 15.23
C ILE A 181 -0.96 -9.93 16.73
N VAL A 182 -0.39 -11.01 17.25
CA VAL A 182 -0.09 -11.15 18.68
C VAL A 182 1.41 -11.07 18.88
N ALA A 183 1.88 -10.08 19.64
CA ALA A 183 3.29 -9.89 19.94
C ALA A 183 3.57 -10.10 21.43
N ALA A 184 4.74 -10.62 21.77
CA ALA A 184 5.16 -10.77 23.15
C ALA A 184 6.69 -10.76 23.33
N HIS A 185 7.11 -10.46 24.56
CA HIS A 185 8.50 -10.50 25.01
C HIS A 185 9.10 -11.92 25.11
N ASN A 186 8.27 -12.96 25.26
CA ASN A 186 8.70 -14.37 25.24
C ASN A 186 7.61 -15.33 24.73
N SER A 187 8.02 -16.57 24.45
CA SER A 187 7.16 -17.60 23.86
C SER A 187 6.03 -18.09 24.78
N LYS A 188 6.21 -18.03 26.10
CA LYS A 188 5.18 -18.46 27.07
C LYS A 188 4.07 -17.41 27.18
N ALA A 189 4.44 -16.13 27.25
CA ALA A 189 3.52 -15.01 27.24
C ALA A 189 2.75 -14.93 25.93
N LEU A 190 3.43 -15.18 24.79
CA LEU A 190 2.79 -15.29 23.48
C LEU A 190 1.70 -16.36 23.48
N ARG A 191 2.04 -17.60 23.86
CA ARG A 191 1.06 -18.71 23.90
C ARG A 191 -0.12 -18.42 24.82
N ARG A 192 0.13 -17.87 26.01
CA ARG A 192 -0.95 -17.49 26.93
C ARG A 192 -1.86 -16.44 26.30
N ARG A 193 -1.30 -15.39 25.69
CA ARG A 193 -2.09 -14.34 25.05
C ARG A 193 -2.91 -14.87 23.88
N ILE A 194 -2.39 -15.84 23.13
CA ILE A 194 -3.12 -16.52 22.06
C ILE A 194 -4.28 -17.33 22.65
N MET A 195 -4.05 -18.08 23.74
CA MET A 195 -5.14 -18.79 24.43
C MET A 195 -6.22 -17.83 24.95
N ASP A 196 -5.82 -16.72 25.58
CA ASP A 196 -6.77 -15.71 26.07
C ASP A 196 -7.63 -15.14 24.92
N LEU A 197 -7.05 -15.02 23.72
CA LEU A 197 -7.75 -14.58 22.52
C LEU A 197 -8.67 -15.67 21.97
N GLU A 198 -8.20 -16.92 21.87
CA GLU A 198 -9.01 -18.06 21.44
C GLU A 198 -10.23 -18.26 22.37
N ASP A 199 -10.02 -18.16 23.68
CA ASP A 199 -11.07 -18.21 24.69
C ASP A 199 -12.07 -17.06 24.53
N ALA A 200 -11.60 -15.85 24.23
CA ALA A 200 -12.47 -14.69 24.04
C ALA A 200 -13.44 -14.82 22.85
N PHE A 201 -13.13 -15.67 21.87
CA PHE A 201 -13.99 -15.97 20.73
C PHE A 201 -14.61 -17.37 20.78
N ASN A 202 -14.43 -18.09 21.90
CA ASN A 202 -14.81 -19.49 22.11
C ASN A 202 -14.34 -20.42 20.98
N VAL A 203 -13.11 -20.20 20.49
CA VAL A 203 -12.56 -20.98 19.37
C VAL A 203 -12.54 -22.46 19.74
N GLY A 204 -13.15 -23.29 18.90
CA GLY A 204 -13.23 -24.74 19.10
C GLY A 204 -14.51 -25.23 19.79
N ASP A 205 -15.35 -24.32 20.31
CA ASP A 205 -16.71 -24.64 20.76
C ASP A 205 -17.70 -24.55 19.57
N PRO A 206 -18.29 -25.65 19.09
CA PRO A 206 -19.20 -25.61 17.94
C PRO A 206 -20.43 -24.73 18.14
N GLU A 207 -20.90 -24.58 19.38
CA GLU A 207 -22.13 -23.87 19.71
C GLU A 207 -21.87 -22.41 20.04
N ALA A 208 -20.72 -22.09 20.63
CA ALA A 208 -20.38 -20.74 21.11
C ALA A 208 -19.30 -20.01 20.28
N SER A 209 -18.58 -20.69 19.38
CA SER A 209 -17.54 -20.08 18.54
C SER A 209 -18.13 -19.03 17.59
N SER A 210 -17.46 -17.89 17.43
CA SER A 210 -17.80 -16.91 16.37
C SER A 210 -16.79 -16.86 15.22
N MET A 211 -15.60 -17.45 15.42
CA MET A 211 -14.58 -17.58 14.40
C MET A 211 -13.76 -18.84 14.61
N ARG A 212 -13.09 -19.29 13.56
CA ARG A 212 -12.04 -20.31 13.65
C ARG A 212 -10.71 -19.76 13.17
N ILE A 213 -9.62 -20.21 13.78
CA ILE A 213 -8.29 -19.99 13.22
C ILE A 213 -8.18 -20.81 11.93
N ALA A 214 -7.88 -20.13 10.82
CA ALA A 214 -7.69 -20.75 9.52
C ALA A 214 -6.30 -21.37 9.42
N PHE A 215 -5.28 -20.58 9.77
CA PHE A 215 -3.88 -20.99 9.84
C PHE A 215 -3.09 -19.95 10.65
N ARG A 216 -1.88 -20.32 11.03
CA ARG A 216 -1.00 -19.52 11.88
C ARG A 216 0.40 -19.42 11.27
N LYS A 217 1.04 -18.25 11.43
CA LYS A 217 2.42 -17.99 11.01
C LYS A 217 3.19 -17.38 12.18
N ASP A 218 4.28 -18.04 12.60
CA ASP A 218 5.03 -17.71 13.81
C ASP A 218 6.40 -17.10 13.49
N GLY A 219 6.57 -15.83 13.86
CA GLY A 219 7.80 -15.09 13.74
C GLY A 219 8.55 -14.96 15.06
N ARG A 220 9.86 -14.78 14.96
CA ARG A 220 10.76 -14.53 16.08
C ARG A 220 11.94 -13.70 15.62
N VAL A 221 12.35 -12.74 16.45
CA VAL A 221 13.62 -12.03 16.28
C VAL A 221 14.79 -13.02 16.36
N ARG A 222 15.76 -12.89 15.46
CA ARG A 222 16.96 -13.74 15.43
C ARG A 222 17.80 -13.58 16.72
N PRO A 223 18.47 -14.64 17.19
CA PRO A 223 19.18 -14.63 18.46
C PRO A 223 20.54 -13.91 18.41
N GLY A 224 21.02 -13.50 19.58
CA GLY A 224 22.41 -13.03 19.76
C GLY A 224 22.77 -11.84 18.88
N ALA A 225 23.94 -11.91 18.24
CA ALA A 225 24.46 -10.86 17.36
C ALA A 225 23.65 -10.67 16.06
N ASN A 226 22.70 -11.57 15.76
CA ASN A 226 21.79 -11.45 14.63
C ASN A 226 20.49 -10.73 14.99
N ARG A 227 20.32 -10.29 16.25
CA ARG A 227 19.15 -9.51 16.66
C ARG A 227 19.02 -8.27 15.77
N GLY A 228 17.87 -8.11 15.14
CA GLY A 228 17.59 -6.98 14.24
C GLY A 228 18.07 -7.16 12.80
N LYS A 229 18.70 -8.29 12.49
CA LYS A 229 19.10 -8.65 11.14
C LYS A 229 18.11 -9.61 10.50
N GLU A 230 17.91 -9.49 9.19
CA GLU A 230 17.21 -10.51 8.40
C GLU A 230 18.13 -11.71 8.09
N HIS A 231 17.64 -12.77 7.43
CA HIS A 231 18.40 -14.03 7.33
C HIS A 231 19.61 -13.99 6.38
N PHE A 232 19.69 -13.07 5.41
CA PHE A 232 20.92 -12.84 4.63
C PHE A 232 22.02 -12.17 5.48
N GLY A 233 21.66 -11.60 6.63
CA GLY A 233 22.56 -11.04 7.64
C GLY A 233 22.70 -9.52 7.61
N TYR A 234 21.79 -8.79 6.98
CA TYR A 234 21.76 -7.32 6.96
C TYR A 234 20.89 -6.77 8.10
N GLU A 235 21.34 -5.68 8.73
CA GLU A 235 20.51 -4.90 9.67
C GLU A 235 19.26 -4.36 8.98
N ASP A 236 18.11 -4.58 9.61
CA ASP A 236 16.81 -4.18 9.08
C ASP A 236 16.15 -3.08 9.94
N HIS A 237 15.07 -2.47 9.43
CA HIS A 237 14.26 -1.43 10.08
C HIS A 237 15.01 -0.12 10.41
N ILE A 238 16.19 0.13 9.83
CA ILE A 238 16.93 1.39 10.01
C ILE A 238 16.14 2.58 9.43
N SER A 239 15.77 2.50 8.16
CA SER A 239 15.05 3.58 7.48
C SER A 239 13.54 3.32 7.51
N GLN A 240 12.84 4.14 8.29
CA GLN A 240 11.38 4.30 8.29
C GLN A 240 11.04 5.76 7.94
N PRO A 241 9.91 6.05 7.29
CA PRO A 241 9.43 7.43 7.16
C PRO A 241 9.12 8.00 8.56
N LYS A 242 9.69 9.17 8.88
CA LYS A 242 9.23 9.99 10.00
C LYS A 242 7.92 10.67 9.59
N ILE A 243 6.98 10.78 10.51
CA ILE A 243 5.63 11.32 10.24
C ILE A 243 5.48 12.70 10.86
N ASP A 244 5.07 13.67 10.04
CA ASP A 244 4.82 15.05 10.47
C ASP A 244 3.77 15.11 11.58
N GLY A 245 4.11 15.81 12.66
CA GLY A 245 3.22 15.98 13.82
C GLY A 245 3.13 14.76 14.74
N LEU A 246 3.94 13.72 14.51
CA LEU A 246 3.96 12.51 15.32
C LEU A 246 5.39 12.16 15.79
N ASP A 247 6.35 12.14 14.87
CA ASP A 247 7.77 11.92 15.14
C ASP A 247 8.53 13.23 15.38
N ASP A 248 9.75 13.12 15.92
CA ASP A 248 10.70 14.24 15.94
C ASP A 248 11.05 14.68 14.51
N PRO A 249 11.31 15.97 14.27
CA PRO A 249 11.83 16.43 12.99
C PRO A 249 13.05 15.61 12.53
N PRO A 250 13.19 15.35 11.22
CA PRO A 250 14.38 14.70 10.68
C PRO A 250 15.63 15.50 11.03
N ALA A 251 16.72 14.79 11.34
CA ALA A 251 18.02 15.44 11.52
C ALA A 251 18.55 15.94 10.15
N PRO A 252 19.47 16.92 10.12
CA PRO A 252 20.08 17.37 8.87
C PRO A 252 20.63 16.20 8.04
N GLY A 253 20.24 16.14 6.76
CA GLY A 253 20.63 15.08 5.82
C GLY A 253 19.76 13.81 5.87
N GLU A 254 18.89 13.64 6.88
CA GLU A 254 17.89 12.57 6.85
C GLU A 254 16.76 12.89 5.85
N PRO A 255 16.06 11.86 5.34
CA PRO A 255 14.87 12.08 4.55
C PRO A 255 13.84 12.94 5.29
N GLN A 256 13.16 13.82 4.54
CA GLN A 256 12.13 14.68 5.11
C GLN A 256 11.00 13.84 5.72
N ALA A 257 10.33 14.39 6.72
CA ALA A 257 9.15 13.76 7.28
C ALA A 257 8.03 13.77 6.23
N CYS A 258 7.22 12.71 6.24
CA CYS A 258 6.07 12.60 5.35
C CYS A 258 4.80 13.10 6.04
N PRO A 259 3.83 13.60 5.26
CA PRO A 259 2.50 13.88 5.77
C PRO A 259 1.88 12.62 6.40
N PRO A 260 1.14 12.75 7.52
CA PRO A 260 0.48 11.61 8.18
C PRO A 260 -0.48 10.87 7.25
N GLY A 261 -1.07 11.56 6.29
CA GLY A 261 -1.96 11.00 5.28
C GLY A 261 -1.33 9.97 4.36
N TYR A 262 0.01 9.86 4.27
CA TYR A 262 0.65 8.77 3.51
C TYR A 262 0.56 7.42 4.24
N ILE A 263 0.31 7.43 5.55
CA ILE A 263 0.20 6.23 6.39
C ILE A 263 -1.22 6.03 6.91
N PHE A 264 -1.86 7.10 7.39
CA PHE A 264 -3.18 7.08 8.02
C PHE A 264 -4.24 7.71 7.13
N LEU A 265 -5.33 6.99 6.89
CA LEU A 265 -6.44 7.50 6.07
C LEU A 265 -7.08 8.74 6.71
N GLY A 266 -7.55 9.66 5.88
CA GLY A 266 -8.29 10.85 6.29
C GLY A 266 -7.45 11.99 6.89
N HIS A 267 -6.12 11.89 6.88
CA HIS A 267 -5.20 12.96 7.30
C HIS A 267 -4.70 13.80 6.12
N GLU A 268 -3.97 14.88 6.42
CA GLU A 268 -3.33 15.69 5.37
C GLU A 268 -2.31 14.87 4.60
N GLY A 269 -2.30 15.02 3.27
CA GLY A 269 -1.45 14.24 2.37
C GLY A 269 -2.06 12.92 1.92
N ASP A 270 -3.23 12.50 2.45
CA ASP A 270 -3.89 11.28 1.97
C ASP A 270 -4.10 11.37 0.44
N PRO A 271 -3.46 10.48 -0.35
CA PRO A 271 -3.48 10.54 -1.81
C PRO A 271 -4.90 10.47 -2.38
N ASP A 272 -5.86 9.92 -1.60
CA ASP A 272 -7.25 9.92 -1.99
C ASP A 272 -8.24 10.11 -0.85
N LYS A 273 -8.52 11.38 -0.55
CA LYS A 273 -9.50 11.78 0.46
C LYS A 273 -10.97 11.50 0.09
N ARG A 274 -11.26 11.04 -1.13
CA ARG A 274 -12.64 10.85 -1.64
C ARG A 274 -13.10 9.39 -1.58
N ARG A 275 -12.19 8.42 -1.45
CA ARG A 275 -12.47 6.97 -1.51
C ARG A 275 -12.89 6.31 -0.19
N GLY A 276 -12.63 6.93 0.96
CA GLY A 276 -12.80 6.29 2.26
C GLY A 276 -14.07 6.73 3.01
N PRO A 277 -14.81 5.81 3.67
CA PRO A 277 -15.89 6.17 4.57
C PRO A 277 -15.32 6.92 5.78
N LYS A 278 -16.12 7.80 6.41
CA LYS A 278 -15.65 8.63 7.53
C LYS A 278 -15.02 7.83 8.67
N TRP A 279 -15.52 6.61 8.91
CA TRP A 279 -15.01 5.72 9.94
C TRP A 279 -13.62 5.16 9.64
N ALA A 280 -13.16 5.14 8.39
CA ALA A 280 -11.85 4.61 8.01
C ALA A 280 -10.70 5.53 8.42
N LYS A 281 -11.00 6.76 8.86
CA LYS A 281 -10.01 7.71 9.37
C LYS A 281 -9.16 7.07 10.47
N GLU A 282 -7.86 7.36 10.44
CA GLU A 282 -6.84 6.81 11.36
C GLU A 282 -6.63 5.29 11.23
N GLY A 283 -7.29 4.64 10.27
CA GLY A 283 -6.91 3.31 9.81
C GLY A 283 -5.76 3.35 8.81
N SER A 284 -5.20 2.18 8.50
CA SER A 284 -4.12 2.00 7.53
C SER A 284 -4.23 0.64 6.84
N TYR A 285 -3.86 0.57 5.57
CA TYR A 285 -3.78 -0.72 4.88
C TYR A 285 -2.54 -1.47 5.32
N LEU A 286 -2.72 -2.72 5.72
CA LEU A 286 -1.67 -3.66 6.06
C LEU A 286 -1.47 -4.61 4.88
N VAL A 287 -0.23 -4.67 4.39
CA VAL A 287 0.21 -5.71 3.46
C VAL A 287 0.92 -6.78 4.26
N PHE A 288 0.58 -8.05 4.08
CA PHE A 288 1.34 -9.19 4.61
C PHE A 288 1.91 -10.01 3.45
N ARG A 289 3.20 -10.34 3.50
CA ARG A 289 3.87 -11.25 2.55
C ARG A 289 4.74 -12.26 3.30
N GLN A 290 4.67 -13.52 2.88
CA GLN A 290 5.68 -14.51 3.27
C GLN A 290 6.79 -14.52 2.22
N LEU A 291 7.99 -14.13 2.64
CA LEU A 291 9.20 -14.09 1.81
C LEU A 291 10.18 -15.15 2.33
N ASP A 292 10.25 -16.30 1.66
CA ASP A 292 11.19 -17.36 2.01
C ASP A 292 12.57 -17.00 1.43
N GLN A 293 13.63 -17.12 2.25
CA GLN A 293 14.98 -16.69 1.90
C GLN A 293 15.91 -17.90 1.75
N LYS A 294 16.49 -18.05 0.55
CA LYS A 294 17.48 -19.07 0.20
C LYS A 294 18.88 -18.62 0.55
N VAL A 295 19.20 -18.60 1.85
CA VAL A 295 20.44 -18.01 2.37
C VAL A 295 21.70 -18.74 1.89
N PRO A 296 21.79 -20.08 1.90
CA PRO A 296 22.97 -20.79 1.39
C PRO A 296 23.21 -20.53 -0.11
N GLU A 297 22.14 -20.51 -0.90
CA GLU A 297 22.19 -20.21 -2.33
C GLU A 297 22.65 -18.77 -2.56
N PHE A 298 22.10 -17.80 -1.83
CA PHE A 298 22.57 -16.41 -1.89
C PHE A 298 24.07 -16.29 -1.60
N GLN A 299 24.57 -16.94 -0.54
CA GLN A 299 25.98 -16.89 -0.18
C GLN A 299 26.88 -17.52 -1.27
N LYS A 300 26.46 -18.66 -1.81
CA LYS A 300 27.17 -19.36 -2.88
C LYS A 300 27.19 -18.54 -4.17
N ASP A 301 26.04 -18.03 -4.60
CA ASP A 301 25.90 -17.22 -5.80
C ASP A 301 26.71 -15.92 -5.67
N LEU A 302 26.73 -15.31 -4.48
CA LEU A 302 27.50 -14.09 -4.23
C LEU A 302 29.00 -14.29 -4.39
N ILE A 303 29.53 -15.43 -3.95
CA ILE A 303 30.93 -15.82 -4.15
C ILE A 303 31.21 -15.98 -5.65
N ALA A 304 30.38 -16.75 -6.36
CA ALA A 304 30.56 -16.99 -7.80
C ALA A 304 30.48 -15.69 -8.63
N MET A 305 29.49 -14.84 -8.38
CA MET A 305 29.36 -13.55 -9.06
C MET A 305 30.54 -12.63 -8.78
N ALA A 306 31.09 -12.65 -7.56
CA ALA A 306 32.28 -11.85 -7.22
C ALA A 306 33.54 -12.36 -7.95
N GLU A 307 33.66 -13.66 -8.23
CA GLU A 307 34.78 -14.20 -9.01
C GLU A 307 34.68 -13.81 -10.50
N GLU A 308 33.46 -13.71 -11.04
CA GLU A 308 33.21 -13.41 -12.45
C GLU A 308 33.23 -11.91 -12.77
N ILE A 309 32.77 -11.06 -11.84
CA ILE A 309 32.65 -9.63 -12.11
C ILE A 309 34.04 -8.96 -12.14
N PRO A 310 34.38 -8.23 -13.22
CA PRO A 310 35.63 -7.51 -13.28
C PRO A 310 35.63 -6.29 -12.34
N GLY A 311 36.84 -5.81 -12.02
CA GLY A 311 37.04 -4.48 -11.47
C GLY A 311 36.62 -4.32 -10.01
N ASN A 312 35.82 -3.30 -9.69
CA ASN A 312 35.60 -2.78 -8.32
C ASN A 312 35.08 -3.80 -7.29
N TYR A 313 34.46 -4.88 -7.75
CA TYR A 313 33.85 -5.93 -6.91
C TYR A 313 34.54 -7.29 -7.04
N GLY A 314 35.49 -7.42 -7.97
CA GLY A 314 36.15 -8.69 -8.27
C GLY A 314 36.83 -9.30 -7.06
N GLY A 315 36.51 -10.55 -6.76
CA GLY A 315 37.02 -11.31 -5.62
C GLY A 315 36.53 -10.85 -4.24
N ASN A 316 35.55 -9.94 -4.15
CA ASN A 316 35.02 -9.44 -2.88
C ASN A 316 33.49 -9.61 -2.77
N PRO A 317 33.00 -10.80 -2.35
CA PRO A 317 31.57 -11.07 -2.22
C PRO A 317 30.89 -10.18 -1.17
N GLU A 318 31.57 -9.82 -0.07
CA GLU A 318 30.99 -8.96 0.96
C GLU A 318 30.66 -7.57 0.43
N LYS A 319 31.61 -6.96 -0.33
CA LYS A 319 31.41 -5.67 -0.98
C LYS A 319 30.31 -5.74 -2.04
N LEU A 320 30.30 -6.80 -2.86
CA LEU A 320 29.26 -7.00 -3.86
C LEU A 320 27.89 -7.06 -3.19
N GLY A 321 27.72 -7.89 -2.16
CA GLY A 321 26.45 -8.03 -1.44
C GLY A 321 26.00 -6.70 -0.82
N ALA A 322 26.92 -5.96 -0.23
CA ALA A 322 26.65 -4.64 0.33
C ALA A 322 26.15 -3.66 -0.74
N HIS A 323 26.67 -3.71 -1.98
CA HIS A 323 26.24 -2.85 -3.08
C HIS A 323 24.96 -3.33 -3.75
N LEU A 324 24.65 -4.63 -3.73
CA LEU A 324 23.33 -5.15 -4.12
C LEU A 324 22.25 -4.66 -3.15
N MET A 325 22.55 -4.66 -1.84
CA MET A 325 21.61 -4.19 -0.82
C MET A 325 21.56 -2.64 -0.73
N GLY A 326 22.70 -2.00 -0.92
CA GLY A 326 22.96 -0.57 -0.63
C GLY A 326 23.34 -0.29 0.84
N ARG A 327 23.54 -1.34 1.65
CA ARG A 327 24.10 -1.29 3.01
C ARG A 327 24.98 -2.50 3.25
N TRP A 328 26.04 -2.34 4.04
CA TRP A 328 26.81 -3.45 4.59
C TRP A 328 25.97 -4.27 5.57
N LYS A 329 26.41 -5.50 5.88
CA LYS A 329 25.75 -6.36 6.88
C LYS A 329 25.72 -5.76 8.29
N SER A 330 26.61 -4.82 8.59
CA SER A 330 26.57 -4.01 9.81
C SER A 330 25.43 -3.00 9.84
N GLY A 331 24.83 -2.68 8.69
CA GLY A 331 23.88 -1.59 8.49
C GLY A 331 24.50 -0.32 7.87
N ALA A 332 25.83 -0.19 7.83
CA ALA A 332 26.49 0.99 7.29
C ALA A 332 26.11 1.24 5.80
N PRO A 333 25.69 2.46 5.42
CA PRO A 333 25.28 2.74 4.04
C PRO A 333 26.47 2.81 3.09
N VAL A 334 26.43 2.06 1.98
CA VAL A 334 27.52 2.08 0.99
C VAL A 334 27.71 3.46 0.37
N ALA A 335 26.64 4.29 0.33
CA ALA A 335 26.71 5.67 -0.10
C ALA A 335 27.71 6.53 0.72
N LYS A 336 27.97 6.16 1.99
CA LYS A 336 29.00 6.80 2.82
C LYS A 336 30.30 6.03 2.86
N THR A 337 30.22 4.70 2.86
CA THR A 337 31.38 3.81 3.00
C THR A 337 31.48 2.82 1.82
N PRO A 338 31.75 3.31 0.60
CA PRO A 338 31.66 2.48 -0.61
C PRO A 338 32.78 1.43 -0.72
N HIS A 339 33.87 1.56 0.05
CA HIS A 339 35.04 0.72 -0.09
C HIS A 339 35.10 -0.44 0.92
N GLN A 340 34.64 -0.21 2.14
CA GLN A 340 34.71 -1.18 3.24
C GLN A 340 33.61 -0.94 4.27
N ASP A 341 33.30 -1.97 5.04
CA ASP A 341 32.35 -1.87 6.15
C ASP A 341 32.93 -1.00 7.28
N GLU A 342 32.11 -0.08 7.79
CA GLU A 342 32.44 0.72 8.97
C GLU A 342 31.26 0.71 9.94
N PRO A 343 31.23 -0.22 10.92
CA PRO A 343 30.11 -0.40 11.84
C PRO A 343 29.75 0.84 12.68
N ARG A 344 30.63 1.85 12.75
CA ARG A 344 30.31 3.15 13.38
C ARG A 344 29.12 3.86 12.72
N TYR A 345 28.84 3.55 11.45
CA TYR A 345 27.73 4.10 10.67
C TYR A 345 26.56 3.11 10.54
N ALA A 346 26.50 2.05 11.36
CA ALA A 346 25.51 0.97 11.28
C ALA A 346 24.06 1.46 11.16
N PHE A 347 23.70 2.54 11.86
CA PHE A 347 22.34 3.07 11.91
C PHE A 347 22.19 4.40 11.16
N ASP A 348 23.24 4.86 10.46
CA ASP A 348 23.20 6.14 9.75
C ASP A 348 22.17 6.13 8.63
N ASN A 349 21.42 7.22 8.55
CA ASN A 349 20.40 7.43 7.53
C ASN A 349 20.45 8.82 6.88
N ASP A 350 21.42 9.64 7.25
CA ASP A 350 21.73 10.99 6.77
C ASP A 350 22.54 10.96 5.45
N PHE A 351 21.86 10.58 4.37
CA PHE A 351 22.39 10.61 3.01
C PHE A 351 21.21 10.67 2.01
N ASP A 352 21.46 11.07 0.77
CA ASP A 352 20.37 11.25 -0.21
C ASP A 352 20.69 10.72 -1.62
N PHE A 353 21.85 10.08 -1.79
CA PHE A 353 22.40 9.58 -3.07
C PHE A 353 22.83 10.66 -4.07
N ARG A 354 23.02 11.91 -3.65
CA ARG A 354 23.72 12.90 -4.48
C ARG A 354 25.23 12.57 -4.55
N PRO A 355 25.89 12.84 -5.70
CA PRO A 355 25.30 13.31 -6.96
C PRO A 355 24.50 12.22 -7.69
N LYS A 356 23.35 12.58 -8.28
CA LYS A 356 22.35 11.63 -8.78
C LYS A 356 22.82 10.78 -9.96
N LYS A 357 23.83 11.22 -10.71
CA LYS A 357 24.39 10.47 -11.85
C LYS A 357 25.61 9.63 -11.46
N ASP A 358 25.93 9.52 -10.16
CA ASP A 358 27.06 8.72 -9.71
C ASP A 358 26.66 7.28 -9.32
N LEU A 359 27.28 6.32 -10.02
CA LEU A 359 27.17 4.89 -9.77
C LEU A 359 28.24 4.39 -8.78
N LYS A 360 29.28 5.19 -8.46
CA LYS A 360 30.40 4.79 -7.59
C LYS A 360 29.97 4.62 -6.15
N GLY A 361 29.15 5.55 -5.64
CA GLY A 361 28.70 5.53 -4.24
C GLY A 361 27.73 4.41 -3.92
N CYS A 362 26.67 4.26 -4.72
CA CYS A 362 25.65 3.23 -4.53
C CYS A 362 24.99 2.89 -5.88
N PRO A 363 24.87 1.61 -6.27
CA PRO A 363 24.19 1.26 -7.51
C PRO A 363 22.75 1.76 -7.55
N PHE A 364 22.30 2.27 -8.69
CA PHE A 364 20.93 2.76 -8.88
C PHE A 364 19.87 1.69 -8.59
N ALA A 365 20.18 0.43 -8.91
CA ALA A 365 19.30 -0.70 -8.66
C ALA A 365 19.55 -1.42 -7.32
N ALA A 366 20.40 -0.88 -6.44
CA ALA A 366 20.54 -1.40 -5.08
C ALA A 366 19.19 -1.38 -4.35
N HIS A 367 18.92 -2.40 -3.52
CA HIS A 367 17.63 -2.59 -2.87
C HIS A 367 17.10 -1.33 -2.18
N ILE A 368 17.90 -0.71 -1.30
CA ILE A 368 17.44 0.49 -0.57
C ILE A 368 17.27 1.72 -1.47
N ARG A 369 17.99 1.83 -2.59
CA ARG A 369 17.91 2.95 -3.54
C ARG A 369 16.70 2.79 -4.46
N LYS A 370 16.35 1.55 -4.82
CA LYS A 370 15.07 1.22 -5.47
C LYS A 370 13.88 1.51 -4.57
N MET A 371 13.92 1.04 -3.33
CA MET A 371 12.78 1.13 -2.40
C MET A 371 12.57 2.53 -1.83
N ARG A 372 13.61 3.36 -1.77
CA ARG A 372 13.52 4.78 -1.39
C ARG A 372 14.57 5.58 -2.15
N PRO A 373 14.25 6.13 -3.34
CA PRO A 373 15.22 6.79 -4.24
C PRO A 373 15.83 8.09 -3.72
N ARG A 374 15.26 8.69 -2.66
CA ARG A 374 15.71 9.96 -2.06
C ARG A 374 15.90 11.04 -3.12
N ALA A 375 17.12 11.56 -3.31
CA ALA A 375 17.37 12.64 -4.25
C ALA A 375 17.11 12.25 -5.71
N ASP A 376 17.13 10.96 -6.08
CA ASP A 376 16.87 10.54 -7.47
C ASP A 376 15.48 10.95 -7.99
N LYS A 377 14.53 11.24 -7.09
CA LYS A 377 13.18 11.78 -7.41
C LYS A 377 13.01 13.26 -7.11
N LYS A 378 14.02 13.91 -6.53
CA LYS A 378 14.01 15.35 -6.20
C LYS A 378 14.55 16.16 -7.38
N ARG A 379 14.23 17.45 -7.48
CA ARG A 379 14.84 18.35 -8.49
C ARG A 379 16.28 18.67 -8.10
N ASP A 380 17.17 18.84 -9.07
CA ASP A 380 18.52 19.36 -8.83
C ASP A 380 18.46 20.85 -8.47
N ILE A 381 19.29 21.25 -7.50
CA ILE A 381 19.47 22.64 -7.11
C ILE A 381 20.78 23.12 -7.76
N GLY A 382 20.72 24.16 -8.59
CA GLY A 382 21.84 24.68 -9.36
C GLY A 382 21.91 24.13 -10.79
N SER A 383 22.35 24.96 -11.74
CA SER A 383 22.46 24.57 -13.15
C SER A 383 23.58 23.54 -13.34
N GLU A 384 23.23 22.32 -13.74
CA GLU A 384 24.22 21.35 -14.23
C GLU A 384 24.83 21.82 -15.55
N LYS A 385 25.90 22.62 -15.46
CA LYS A 385 27.02 22.58 -16.38
C LYS A 385 28.30 22.72 -15.56
N ASP A 386 29.22 21.79 -15.83
CA ASP A 386 30.64 21.80 -15.47
C ASP A 386 31.00 21.23 -14.08
N ASP A 387 31.54 20.01 -14.02
CA ASP A 387 32.98 19.80 -14.26
C ASP A 387 33.32 18.29 -14.25
N GLU A 388 33.89 17.77 -15.34
CA GLU A 388 34.32 16.36 -15.51
C GLU A 388 35.46 15.94 -14.55
N ASN A 389 35.80 16.77 -13.58
CA ASN A 389 37.03 16.65 -12.79
C ASN A 389 36.87 16.20 -11.34
N HIS A 390 35.66 15.84 -10.88
CA HIS A 390 35.47 15.28 -9.53
C HIS A 390 36.19 16.10 -8.43
N LYS A 391 36.26 17.43 -8.59
CA LYS A 391 36.71 18.30 -7.51
C LYS A 391 35.54 18.44 -6.56
N THR A 392 35.78 18.10 -5.31
CA THR A 392 34.96 18.55 -4.19
C THR A 392 34.68 20.03 -4.39
N LEU A 393 33.42 20.40 -4.62
CA LEU A 393 33.03 21.79 -4.58
C LEU A 393 33.38 22.31 -3.18
N PRO A 394 34.10 23.44 -3.08
CA PRO A 394 34.34 24.05 -1.80
C PRO A 394 32.98 24.47 -1.21
N LEU A 395 32.73 24.03 0.03
CA LEU A 395 31.74 24.61 0.92
C LEU A 395 32.07 26.11 1.08
N SER A 396 31.55 26.95 0.20
CA SER A 396 31.58 28.40 0.38
C SER A 396 30.59 29.09 -0.56
N ILE A 397 29.32 29.13 -0.18
CA ILE A 397 28.56 30.39 -0.09
C ILE A 397 27.73 30.29 1.17
N GLU A 398 28.17 31.02 2.19
CA GLU A 398 27.46 31.27 3.43
C GLU A 398 26.09 31.92 3.10
N GLU A 399 25.03 31.39 3.72
CA GLU A 399 23.78 32.08 4.12
C GLU A 399 22.49 32.10 3.26
N GLN A 400 22.33 31.48 2.08
CA GLN A 400 21.01 31.55 1.39
C GLN A 400 20.44 30.30 0.68
N ASP A 401 21.10 29.15 0.66
CA ASP A 401 20.57 27.95 -0.04
C ASP A 401 20.08 26.81 0.88
N GLU A 402 20.23 26.93 2.20
CA GLU A 402 19.64 25.96 3.15
C GLU A 402 18.09 26.06 3.19
N ASP A 403 17.52 27.22 2.87
CA ASP A 403 16.07 27.47 2.91
C ASP A 403 15.29 26.79 1.75
N PHE A 404 15.95 26.29 0.70
CA PHE A 404 15.26 25.74 -0.49
C PHE A 404 15.25 24.20 -0.60
N ASP A 405 16.16 23.46 0.05
CA ASP A 405 16.09 21.98 0.10
C ASP A 405 15.02 21.50 1.11
N GLU A 406 14.63 22.34 2.08
CA GLU A 406 13.52 22.12 3.02
C GLU A 406 12.13 22.05 2.35
N GLY A 407 12.01 22.39 1.06
CA GLY A 407 10.72 22.52 0.36
C GLY A 407 10.25 21.31 -0.47
N GLN A 408 11.10 20.30 -0.72
CA GLN A 408 10.71 19.15 -1.56
C GLN A 408 10.12 18.02 -0.71
N LYS A 409 8.79 17.97 -0.68
CA LYS A 409 8.00 16.94 0.03
C LYS A 409 8.39 15.53 -0.43
N GLU A 410 8.38 14.58 0.49
CA GLU A 410 8.50 13.16 0.16
C GLU A 410 7.35 12.74 -0.77
N ASP A 411 7.60 11.71 -1.58
CA ASP A 411 6.59 11.09 -2.43
C ASP A 411 5.64 10.20 -1.59
N ALA A 412 4.40 10.02 -2.06
CA ALA A 412 3.41 9.15 -1.40
C ALA A 412 3.84 7.67 -1.35
N SER A 413 4.82 7.27 -2.17
CA SER A 413 5.48 5.96 -2.17
C SER A 413 6.42 5.74 -0.99
N VAL A 414 5.90 5.94 0.23
CA VAL A 414 6.52 5.55 1.50
C VAL A 414 5.69 4.49 2.20
N ILE A 415 6.36 3.60 2.93
CA ILE A 415 5.72 2.55 3.71
C ILE A 415 6.38 2.45 5.09
N LEU A 416 5.60 2.17 6.12
CA LEU A 416 6.12 1.76 7.42
C LEU A 416 6.28 0.24 7.45
N ARG A 417 7.51 -0.26 7.61
CA ARG A 417 7.78 -1.70 7.66
C ARG A 417 7.77 -2.21 9.09
N ARG A 418 7.14 -3.36 9.30
CA ARG A 418 6.94 -3.99 10.62
C ARG A 418 7.20 -5.49 10.57
N GLY A 419 8.06 -5.94 9.64
CA GLY A 419 8.31 -7.35 9.42
C GLY A 419 8.92 -8.07 10.63
N ILE A 420 8.94 -9.40 10.56
CA ILE A 420 9.66 -10.24 11.52
C ILE A 420 10.21 -11.48 10.81
N THR A 421 11.37 -11.94 11.23
CA THR A 421 11.96 -13.19 10.72
C THR A 421 11.18 -14.42 11.17
N PHE A 422 11.19 -15.49 10.39
CA PHE A 422 10.70 -16.82 10.76
C PHE A 422 11.68 -17.91 10.34
N GLY A 423 11.49 -19.11 10.89
CA GLY A 423 12.36 -20.26 10.61
C GLY A 423 13.64 -20.29 11.45
N PRO A 424 14.37 -21.42 11.43
CA PRO A 424 15.60 -21.58 12.19
C PRO A 424 16.79 -20.87 11.52
N GLU A 425 17.88 -20.73 12.28
CA GLU A 425 19.20 -20.40 11.72
C GLU A 425 19.68 -21.52 10.77
N LEU A 426 20.79 -21.28 10.06
CA LEU A 426 21.37 -22.29 9.19
C LEU A 426 21.89 -23.50 9.97
N THR A 427 21.59 -24.70 9.46
CA THR A 427 22.18 -25.95 9.94
C THR A 427 23.58 -26.16 9.35
N GLU A 428 24.40 -27.03 9.97
CA GLU A 428 25.71 -27.39 9.43
C GLU A 428 25.62 -28.04 8.04
N GLU A 429 24.56 -28.82 7.79
CA GLU A 429 24.29 -29.45 6.50
C GLU A 429 24.02 -28.42 5.39
N GLU A 430 23.17 -27.43 5.66
CA GLU A 430 22.86 -26.35 4.72
C GLU A 430 24.11 -25.51 4.38
N ILE A 431 24.94 -25.21 5.38
CA ILE A 431 26.21 -24.49 5.19
C ILE A 431 27.16 -25.32 4.31
N SER A 432 27.33 -26.61 4.60
CA SER A 432 28.28 -27.47 3.88
C SER A 432 27.84 -27.78 2.44
N THR A 433 26.53 -27.91 2.20
CA THR A 433 25.98 -28.24 0.88
C THR A 433 25.70 -27.01 0.02
N GLY A 434 25.59 -25.83 0.64
CA GLY A 434 25.19 -24.60 -0.03
C GLY A 434 23.76 -24.66 -0.57
N LYS A 435 22.86 -25.39 0.12
CA LYS A 435 21.47 -25.60 -0.26
C LYS A 435 20.54 -25.42 0.92
N THR A 436 19.40 -24.76 0.67
CA THR A 436 18.32 -24.62 1.66
C THR A 436 17.63 -25.96 1.89
N ILE A 437 17.48 -26.34 3.16
CA ILE A 437 16.74 -27.53 3.61
C ILE A 437 15.54 -27.09 4.47
N GLU A 438 15.76 -26.17 5.39
CA GLU A 438 14.74 -25.64 6.29
C GLU A 438 14.14 -24.33 5.75
N GLN A 439 12.83 -24.16 5.92
CA GLN A 439 12.15 -22.92 5.53
C GLN A 439 12.45 -21.80 6.52
N ARG A 440 12.91 -20.66 5.99
CA ARG A 440 13.21 -19.45 6.76
C ARG A 440 13.00 -18.22 5.90
N GLY A 441 12.88 -17.07 6.54
CA GLY A 441 12.77 -15.80 5.83
C GLY A 441 12.11 -14.72 6.67
N ILE A 442 11.30 -13.89 6.02
CA ILE A 442 10.62 -12.75 6.64
C ILE A 442 9.12 -12.86 6.40
N TYR A 443 8.33 -12.69 7.46
CA TYR A 443 6.96 -12.22 7.33
C TYR A 443 7.01 -10.71 7.17
N PHE A 444 7.03 -10.27 5.92
CA PHE A 444 7.07 -8.86 5.59
C PHE A 444 5.69 -8.26 5.83
N THR A 445 5.65 -7.20 6.61
CA THR A 445 4.45 -6.39 6.80
C THR A 445 4.75 -4.93 6.59
N CYS A 446 3.83 -4.22 5.92
CA CYS A 446 3.93 -2.78 5.79
C CYS A 446 2.59 -2.07 5.82
N TYR A 447 2.64 -0.82 6.28
CA TYR A 447 1.50 0.08 6.42
C TYR A 447 1.62 1.28 5.49
N GLN A 448 0.48 1.64 4.89
CA GLN A 448 0.31 2.78 3.98
C GLN A 448 -1.17 3.17 3.92
N SER A 449 -1.47 4.40 3.52
CA SER A 449 -2.86 4.84 3.29
C SER A 449 -3.41 4.44 1.93
N LEU A 450 -2.54 4.07 0.98
CA LEU A 450 -2.95 3.59 -0.34
C LEU A 450 -2.00 2.49 -0.84
N ILE A 451 -2.50 1.26 -0.99
CA ILE A 451 -1.70 0.10 -1.44
C ILE A 451 -1.08 0.34 -2.82
N ARG A 452 -1.86 0.98 -3.70
CA ARG A 452 -1.44 1.32 -5.07
C ARG A 452 -0.19 2.18 -5.12
N ASP A 453 -0.08 3.18 -4.26
CA ASP A 453 1.03 4.14 -4.27
C ASP A 453 2.19 3.69 -3.34
N GLY A 454 1.90 2.84 -2.35
CA GLY A 454 2.89 2.19 -1.50
C GLY A 454 3.40 0.87 -2.09
N PHE A 455 3.12 -0.25 -1.41
CA PHE A 455 3.65 -1.58 -1.75
C PHE A 455 3.56 -1.95 -3.24
N ASN A 456 2.40 -1.79 -3.88
CA ASN A 456 2.22 -2.21 -5.27
C ASN A 456 3.11 -1.40 -6.23
N PHE A 457 3.21 -0.08 -6.02
CA PHE A 457 4.08 0.80 -6.80
C PHE A 457 5.55 0.42 -6.62
N LEU A 458 6.00 0.23 -5.37
CA LEU A 458 7.38 -0.14 -5.06
C LEU A 458 7.79 -1.43 -5.77
N MET A 459 6.93 -2.46 -5.73
CA MET A 459 7.22 -3.76 -6.34
C MET A 459 7.20 -3.71 -7.88
N THR A 460 6.18 -3.08 -8.46
CA THR A 460 5.91 -3.17 -9.90
C THR A 460 6.61 -2.07 -10.72
N ARG A 461 6.69 -0.85 -10.18
CA ARG A 461 7.22 0.33 -10.90
C ARG A 461 8.67 0.61 -10.60
N TRP A 462 9.18 0.18 -9.43
CA TRP A 462 10.56 0.43 -9.02
C TRP A 462 11.40 -0.85 -9.00
N ALA A 463 11.05 -1.82 -8.14
CA ALA A 463 11.85 -3.03 -7.95
C ALA A 463 12.06 -3.81 -9.25
N SER A 464 10.96 -4.05 -9.97
CA SER A 464 10.96 -4.90 -11.18
C SER A 464 11.17 -4.12 -12.48
N ASN A 465 11.41 -2.81 -12.41
CA ASN A 465 11.59 -1.95 -13.58
C ASN A 465 13.06 -1.68 -13.85
N HIS A 466 13.61 -2.21 -14.94
CA HIS A 466 15.03 -2.05 -15.28
C HIS A 466 15.43 -0.61 -15.67
N GLY A 467 14.46 0.22 -16.08
CA GLY A 467 14.68 1.61 -16.47
C GLY A 467 14.58 2.61 -15.31
N PHE A 468 14.29 2.12 -14.10
CA PHE A 468 14.13 2.95 -12.91
C PHE A 468 15.39 2.95 -12.02
N PRO A 469 15.77 4.06 -11.35
CA PRO A 469 15.26 5.43 -11.53
C PRO A 469 15.50 5.97 -12.94
N GLU A 470 14.71 6.94 -13.36
CA GLU A 470 14.76 7.50 -14.72
C GLU A 470 16.05 8.32 -14.96
N ASP A 471 16.29 8.69 -16.22
CA ASP A 471 17.39 9.59 -16.65
C ASP A 471 18.81 9.11 -16.32
N LYS A 472 19.03 7.79 -16.28
CA LYS A 472 20.35 7.17 -16.03
C LYS A 472 21.02 6.59 -17.29
N ALA A 473 20.44 6.78 -18.47
CA ALA A 473 20.90 6.17 -19.72
C ALA A 473 22.35 6.57 -20.11
N GLU A 474 22.79 7.77 -19.71
CA GLU A 474 24.18 8.23 -19.94
C GLU A 474 25.21 7.37 -19.21
N VAL A 475 24.86 6.87 -18.02
CA VAL A 475 25.76 6.07 -17.16
C VAL A 475 25.52 4.58 -17.33
N CYS A 476 24.28 4.19 -17.61
CA CYS A 476 23.85 2.81 -17.81
C CYS A 476 23.03 2.73 -19.09
N PRO A 477 23.65 2.51 -20.27
CA PRO A 477 22.95 2.50 -21.57
C PRO A 477 21.80 1.50 -21.66
N ASP A 478 21.94 0.36 -20.97
CA ASP A 478 20.90 -0.68 -20.91
C ASP A 478 19.79 -0.39 -19.88
N GLY A 479 19.98 0.64 -19.04
CA GLY A 479 19.20 0.96 -17.86
C GLY A 479 19.90 0.58 -16.54
N PRO A 480 19.49 1.13 -15.39
CA PRO A 480 19.98 0.77 -14.05
C PRO A 480 19.93 -0.73 -13.69
N GLY A 481 18.94 -1.45 -14.22
CA GLY A 481 18.62 -2.82 -13.81
C GLY A 481 17.53 -2.91 -12.75
N MET A 482 17.30 -4.13 -12.28
CA MET A 482 16.23 -4.49 -11.34
C MET A 482 16.77 -4.70 -9.93
N ASP A 483 15.88 -4.61 -8.94
CA ASP A 483 16.21 -4.92 -7.54
C ASP A 483 16.72 -6.37 -7.41
N PRO A 484 17.91 -6.61 -6.83
CA PRO A 484 18.52 -7.93 -6.81
C PRO A 484 17.82 -8.96 -5.91
N PHE A 485 16.94 -8.54 -4.99
CA PHE A 485 16.33 -9.42 -4.00
C PHE A 485 14.85 -9.68 -4.25
N ILE A 486 14.08 -8.63 -4.59
CA ILE A 486 12.61 -8.68 -4.60
C ILE A 486 11.99 -8.35 -5.95
N ASN A 487 12.79 -8.14 -7.00
CA ASN A 487 12.25 -8.05 -8.35
C ASN A 487 11.41 -9.28 -8.70
N GLN A 488 10.44 -9.08 -9.58
CA GLN A 488 9.60 -10.16 -10.06
C GLN A 488 9.65 -10.26 -11.58
N LYS A 489 9.83 -11.50 -12.05
CA LYS A 489 9.76 -11.83 -13.47
C LYS A 489 8.32 -12.22 -13.83
N LEU A 490 7.64 -11.36 -14.58
CA LEU A 490 6.22 -11.54 -14.93
C LEU A 490 5.96 -12.79 -15.80
N ARG A 491 6.90 -13.15 -16.67
CA ARG A 491 6.75 -14.28 -17.60
C ARG A 491 8.09 -14.96 -17.90
N ALA A 492 8.05 -16.24 -18.27
CA ALA A 492 9.25 -17.00 -18.62
C ALA A 492 10.02 -16.41 -19.82
N ASP A 493 9.33 -15.71 -20.74
CA ASP A 493 9.90 -15.07 -21.93
C ASP A 493 10.49 -13.67 -21.67
N HIS A 494 10.28 -13.10 -20.47
CA HIS A 494 10.91 -11.83 -20.11
C HIS A 494 12.44 -12.02 -19.98
N PRO A 495 13.24 -10.98 -20.30
CA PRO A 495 14.68 -11.06 -20.12
C PRO A 495 15.02 -11.31 -18.65
N ASP A 496 16.14 -12.00 -18.41
CA ASP A 496 16.62 -12.21 -17.06
C ASP A 496 17.01 -10.88 -16.41
N GLY A 497 16.78 -10.80 -15.10
CA GLY A 497 17.13 -9.63 -14.31
C GLY A 497 18.62 -9.36 -14.36
N TYR A 498 19.01 -8.09 -14.31
CA TYR A 498 20.40 -7.67 -14.20
C TYR A 498 20.48 -6.44 -13.31
N ILE A 499 21.69 -6.13 -12.84
CA ILE A 499 22.03 -4.89 -12.16
C ILE A 499 23.26 -4.25 -12.81
N SER A 500 23.20 -2.93 -13.02
CA SER A 500 24.35 -2.16 -13.48
C SER A 500 25.20 -1.72 -12.28
N LEU A 501 26.48 -2.06 -12.33
CA LEU A 501 27.45 -1.84 -11.28
C LEU A 501 28.63 -1.02 -11.79
N HIS A 502 29.27 -0.26 -10.91
CA HIS A 502 30.47 0.51 -11.27
C HIS A 502 31.66 -0.42 -11.60
N ASP A 503 32.21 -0.30 -12.81
CA ASP A 503 33.33 -1.12 -13.30
C ASP A 503 34.61 -0.92 -12.47
N GLY A 504 34.95 0.31 -12.08
CA GLY A 504 36.20 0.61 -11.37
C GLY A 504 37.45 0.76 -12.25
N GLY A 505 37.39 0.36 -13.53
CA GLY A 505 38.49 0.50 -14.50
C GLY A 505 38.37 1.69 -15.45
N ASN A 506 37.16 1.96 -15.96
CA ASN A 506 36.89 3.06 -16.89
C ASN A 506 35.93 4.09 -16.27
N PRO A 507 36.26 5.40 -16.29
CA PRO A 507 35.33 6.45 -15.87
C PRO A 507 34.04 6.39 -16.70
N GLY A 508 32.90 6.16 -16.05
CA GLY A 508 31.58 6.18 -16.69
C GLY A 508 31.09 4.87 -17.31
N ALA A 509 31.86 3.78 -17.26
CA ALA A 509 31.39 2.47 -17.74
C ALA A 509 30.69 1.69 -16.60
N ALA A 510 29.44 1.30 -16.82
CA ALA A 510 28.74 0.33 -15.98
C ALA A 510 29.02 -1.10 -16.47
N VAL A 511 29.31 -2.02 -15.55
CA VAL A 511 29.32 -3.46 -15.79
C VAL A 511 27.94 -4.01 -15.48
N LYS A 512 27.41 -4.77 -16.44
CA LYS A 512 26.13 -5.47 -16.28
C LYS A 512 26.38 -6.82 -15.60
N LEU A 513 25.87 -6.99 -14.39
CA LEU A 513 25.85 -8.27 -13.70
C LEU A 513 24.47 -8.91 -13.87
N GLY A 514 24.43 -10.09 -14.48
CA GLY A 514 23.21 -10.90 -14.54
C GLY A 514 22.83 -11.36 -13.13
N LEU A 515 21.54 -11.25 -12.79
CA LEU A 515 21.02 -11.82 -11.56
C LEU A 515 20.78 -13.32 -11.77
N SER A 516 20.90 -14.09 -10.69
CA SER A 516 20.71 -15.55 -10.71
C SER A 516 19.38 -15.93 -11.35
N HIS A 517 19.37 -16.95 -12.20
CA HIS A 517 18.14 -17.52 -12.77
C HIS A 517 17.18 -18.04 -11.68
N THR A 518 17.71 -18.34 -10.49
CA THR A 518 16.92 -18.68 -9.31
C THR A 518 16.86 -17.49 -8.35
N PRO A 519 15.67 -16.94 -8.04
CA PRO A 519 15.55 -15.86 -7.07
C PRO A 519 15.96 -16.35 -5.67
N TRP A 520 16.69 -15.50 -4.94
CA TRP A 520 17.07 -15.77 -3.55
C TRP A 520 15.90 -15.61 -2.58
N VAL A 521 14.86 -14.88 -3.01
CA VAL A 521 13.63 -14.69 -2.24
C VAL A 521 12.48 -15.34 -3.00
N ASP A 522 11.88 -16.37 -2.41
CA ASP A 522 10.66 -16.96 -2.91
C ASP A 522 9.46 -16.25 -2.30
N GLN A 523 8.63 -15.69 -3.17
CA GLN A 523 7.43 -14.98 -2.78
C GLN A 523 6.26 -15.97 -2.59
N ARG A 524 6.04 -16.42 -1.36
CA ARG A 524 5.09 -17.49 -1.03
C ARG A 524 3.65 -17.01 -0.87
N GLY A 525 3.33 -15.82 -1.35
CA GLY A 525 2.00 -15.23 -1.25
C GLY A 525 1.80 -14.40 0.03
N GLY A 526 0.56 -13.96 0.19
CA GLY A 526 0.16 -13.06 1.26
C GLY A 526 -1.25 -12.52 1.05
N GLU A 527 -1.59 -11.44 1.74
CA GLU A 527 -2.90 -10.81 1.63
C GLU A 527 -2.88 -9.32 1.98
N TYR A 528 -3.85 -8.57 1.44
CA TYR A 528 -4.13 -7.19 1.79
C TYR A 528 -5.21 -7.10 2.87
N PHE A 529 -4.90 -6.33 3.91
CA PHE A 529 -5.77 -6.08 5.05
C PHE A 529 -5.97 -4.58 5.24
N PHE A 530 -7.04 -4.23 5.94
CA PHE A 530 -7.26 -2.92 6.51
C PHE A 530 -7.22 -3.03 8.03
N THR A 531 -6.41 -2.19 8.67
CA THR A 531 -6.28 -2.08 10.12
C THR A 531 -7.10 -0.88 10.59
N PRO A 532 -8.31 -1.09 11.15
CA PRO A 532 -9.16 0.03 11.54
C PRO A 532 -8.65 0.74 12.79
N SER A 533 -9.10 1.97 13.01
CA SER A 533 -8.92 2.65 14.29
C SER A 533 -9.74 1.98 15.41
N ILE A 534 -9.37 2.21 16.68
CA ILE A 534 -10.08 1.68 17.85
C ILE A 534 -11.55 2.14 17.84
N ARG A 535 -11.79 3.40 17.51
CA ARG A 535 -13.13 3.96 17.32
C ARG A 535 -13.91 3.24 16.22
N ALA A 536 -13.30 2.99 15.05
CA ALA A 536 -13.95 2.23 13.99
C ALA A 536 -14.32 0.80 14.44
N LEU A 537 -13.41 0.12 15.15
CA LEU A 537 -13.70 -1.19 15.73
C LEU A 537 -14.91 -1.15 16.67
N ARG A 538 -14.99 -0.12 17.53
CA ARG A 538 -16.09 0.05 18.49
C ARG A 538 -17.42 0.43 17.84
N GLU A 539 -17.41 1.40 16.93
CA GLU A 539 -18.63 2.01 16.39
C GLU A 539 -19.18 1.26 15.17
N GLN A 540 -18.32 0.69 14.33
CA GLN A 540 -18.74 0.08 13.07
C GLN A 540 -18.76 -1.44 13.12
N PHE A 541 -17.71 -2.03 13.73
CA PHE A 541 -17.43 -3.46 13.59
C PHE A 541 -17.81 -4.31 14.80
N SER A 542 -18.29 -3.70 15.87
CA SER A 542 -18.68 -4.39 17.10
C SER A 542 -20.14 -4.14 17.45
N ALA A 543 -20.71 -4.96 18.31
CA ALA A 543 -22.09 -4.80 18.79
C ALA A 543 -22.12 -5.02 20.30
N ASP A 544 -22.91 -4.23 21.02
CA ASP A 544 -23.11 -4.45 22.45
C ASP A 544 -23.74 -5.83 22.70
N ILE A 545 -23.34 -6.47 23.80
CA ILE A 545 -23.99 -7.69 24.26
C ILE A 545 -25.38 -7.28 24.73
N VAL A 546 -26.41 -7.66 23.97
CA VAL A 546 -27.79 -7.52 24.43
C VAL A 546 -27.93 -8.38 25.68
N LYS A 547 -27.88 -7.75 26.86
CA LYS A 547 -28.30 -8.40 28.09
C LYS A 547 -29.81 -8.61 27.97
N THR A 548 -30.21 -9.82 27.63
CA THR A 548 -31.58 -10.27 27.91
C THR A 548 -31.76 -10.23 29.42
N GLU A 549 -32.42 -9.19 29.93
CA GLU A 549 -32.82 -9.13 31.33
C GLU A 549 -33.84 -10.23 31.59
N GLY A 550 -33.35 -11.31 32.17
CA GLY A 550 -34.13 -12.46 32.59
C GLY A 550 -33.32 -13.31 33.53
N GLU A 551 -32.96 -12.75 34.69
CA GLU A 551 -32.90 -13.41 36.00
C GLU A 551 -32.11 -12.56 37.02
N SER A 552 -32.82 -11.89 37.93
CA SER A 552 -32.34 -11.81 39.33
C SER A 552 -33.48 -11.50 40.31
N GLY A 553 -33.66 -12.42 41.26
CA GLY A 553 -33.74 -12.17 42.70
C GLY A 553 -34.77 -11.17 43.26
N SER A 554 -35.74 -11.72 43.98
CA SER A 554 -36.78 -11.10 44.81
C SER A 554 -36.31 -10.26 46.01
N GLU A 555 -37.11 -9.27 46.43
CA GLU A 555 -37.41 -9.02 47.86
C GLU A 555 -38.73 -8.20 48.11
N SER A 556 -39.63 -8.83 48.89
CA SER A 556 -40.65 -8.34 49.88
C SER A 556 -41.85 -7.40 49.55
N GLU A 557 -43.07 -8.00 49.70
CA GLU A 557 -44.37 -7.62 50.35
C GLU A 557 -44.63 -6.19 50.91
N LEU A 558 -45.81 -5.51 51.00
CA LEU A 558 -47.30 -5.63 50.76
C LEU A 558 -47.93 -4.21 51.15
N PRO A 559 -49.25 -3.88 51.19
CA PRO A 559 -50.41 -4.06 50.29
C PRO A 559 -51.33 -2.78 50.07
N TYR A 560 -52.29 -2.89 49.14
CA TYR A 560 -53.51 -2.06 48.86
C TYR A 560 -53.43 -0.72 48.09
N LYS A 561 -53.63 -0.79 46.76
CA LYS A 561 -54.42 0.15 45.91
C LYS A 561 -54.97 -0.66 44.73
N SER A 562 -56.21 -0.42 44.29
CA SER A 562 -56.84 -1.24 43.22
C SER A 562 -56.07 -1.13 41.89
N PRO A 563 -56.10 -2.19 41.05
CA PRO A 563 -55.20 -2.35 39.90
C PRO A 563 -55.33 -1.23 38.88
N GLU A 564 -56.55 -0.77 38.60
CA GLU A 564 -56.77 0.22 37.54
C GLU A 564 -56.24 1.62 37.92
N VAL A 565 -56.21 1.97 39.21
CA VAL A 565 -55.79 3.31 39.69
C VAL A 565 -54.28 3.48 39.62
N LYS A 566 -53.50 2.43 39.91
CA LYS A 566 -52.03 2.47 39.78
C LYS A 566 -51.57 2.54 38.33
N GLU A 567 -52.27 1.84 37.43
CA GLU A 567 -51.92 1.82 36.01
C GLU A 567 -52.17 3.18 35.34
N LEU A 568 -53.25 3.86 35.74
CA LEU A 568 -53.55 5.22 35.28
C LEU A 568 -52.59 6.27 35.87
N GLU A 569 -52.26 6.19 37.18
CA GLU A 569 -51.30 7.12 37.80
C GLU A 569 -49.89 6.97 37.21
N ALA A 570 -49.48 5.77 36.81
CA ALA A 570 -48.18 5.54 36.16
C ALA A 570 -48.13 6.08 34.73
N LYS A 571 -49.17 5.82 33.92
CA LYS A 571 -49.27 6.36 32.54
C LYS A 571 -49.32 7.87 32.51
N VAL A 572 -50.02 8.52 33.44
CA VAL A 572 -50.06 9.99 33.52
C VAL A 572 -48.67 10.57 33.80
N LYS A 573 -47.89 9.91 34.67
CA LYS A 573 -46.53 10.37 35.02
C LYS A 573 -45.51 10.16 33.90
N GLU A 574 -45.64 9.06 33.15
CA GLU A 574 -44.84 8.75 31.96
C GLU A 574 -45.10 9.77 30.84
N LEU A 575 -46.38 10.05 30.56
CA LEU A 575 -46.78 11.03 29.55
C LEU A 575 -46.37 12.47 29.92
N GLU A 576 -46.46 12.85 31.20
CA GLU A 576 -46.01 14.17 31.67
C GLU A 576 -44.48 14.34 31.56
N GLN A 577 -43.69 13.27 31.69
CA GLN A 577 -42.24 13.29 31.50
C GLN A 577 -41.84 13.31 30.02
N GLU A 578 -42.50 12.52 29.17
CA GLU A 578 -42.29 12.52 27.73
C GLU A 578 -42.63 13.88 27.09
N GLN A 579 -43.76 14.49 27.49
CA GLN A 579 -44.15 15.82 27.01
C GLN A 579 -43.10 16.90 27.35
N LYS A 580 -42.49 16.80 28.54
CA LYS A 580 -41.46 17.75 28.99
C LYS A 580 -40.12 17.55 28.27
N ALA A 581 -39.78 16.32 27.88
CA ALA A 581 -38.59 16.02 27.08
C ALA A 581 -38.74 16.47 25.61
N LEU A 582 -39.93 16.28 25.03
CA LEU A 582 -40.25 16.72 23.66
C LEU A 582 -40.21 18.25 23.51
N LEU A 583 -40.72 19.00 24.49
CA LEU A 583 -40.63 20.47 24.50
C LEU A 583 -39.18 20.96 24.49
N LYS A 584 -38.30 20.30 25.24
CA LYS A 584 -36.87 20.65 25.29
C LYS A 584 -36.13 20.36 23.98
N ILE A 585 -36.41 19.21 23.34
CA ILE A 585 -35.85 18.85 22.03
C ILE A 585 -36.32 19.84 20.94
N THR A 586 -37.54 20.33 21.05
CA THR A 586 -38.10 21.29 20.07
C THR A 586 -37.43 22.66 20.21
N GLU A 587 -37.18 23.13 21.44
CA GLU A 587 -36.48 24.39 21.71
C GLU A 587 -35.01 24.34 21.24
N GLU A 588 -34.30 23.23 21.43
CA GLU A 588 -32.91 23.05 20.97
C GLU A 588 -32.81 23.00 19.42
N ARG A 589 -33.76 22.34 18.75
CA ARG A 589 -33.79 22.26 17.27
C ARG A 589 -34.08 23.60 16.58
N VAL A 590 -34.85 24.49 17.23
CA VAL A 590 -35.11 25.83 16.68
C VAL A 590 -33.81 26.66 16.70
N ALA A 591 -32.98 26.54 17.74
CA ALA A 591 -31.68 27.21 17.80
C ALA A 591 -30.68 26.67 16.76
N ASP A 592 -30.69 25.36 16.47
CA ASP A 592 -29.83 24.76 15.45
C ASP A 592 -30.21 25.20 14.02
N LEU A 593 -31.51 25.37 13.75
CA LEU A 593 -32.00 25.86 12.46
C LEU A 593 -31.54 27.31 12.19
N GLU A 594 -31.59 28.17 13.21
CA GLU A 594 -31.12 29.55 13.10
C GLU A 594 -29.60 29.64 12.83
N ASN A 595 -28.81 28.72 13.41
CA ASN A 595 -27.36 28.64 13.16
C ASN A 595 -27.03 28.09 11.76
N LEU A 596 -27.79 27.12 11.26
CA LEU A 596 -27.65 26.56 9.92
C LEU A 596 -27.99 27.59 8.82
N GLU A 597 -29.03 28.41 9.01
CA GLU A 597 -29.36 29.49 8.08
C GLU A 597 -28.24 30.54 7.99
N TYR A 598 -27.58 30.83 9.12
CA TYR A 598 -26.42 31.72 9.16
C TYR A 598 -25.22 31.17 8.37
N GLN A 599 -24.91 29.88 8.53
CA GLN A 599 -23.80 29.23 7.81
C GLN A 599 -24.07 29.08 6.31
N LEU A 600 -25.31 28.79 5.92
CA LEU A 600 -25.71 28.69 4.51
C LEU A 600 -25.52 30.02 3.78
N LYS A 601 -25.78 31.14 4.46
CA LYS A 601 -25.58 32.49 3.90
C LYS A 601 -24.09 32.76 3.62
N GLN A 602 -23.19 32.42 4.55
CA GLN A 602 -21.75 32.61 4.36
C GLN A 602 -21.18 31.74 3.23
N SER A 603 -21.66 30.50 3.11
CA SER A 603 -21.22 29.57 2.06
C SER A 603 -21.60 30.07 0.65
N LYS A 604 -22.81 30.61 0.47
CA LYS A 604 -23.25 31.18 -0.81
C LYS A 604 -22.42 32.38 -1.25
N GLU A 605 -22.01 33.23 -0.31
CA GLU A 605 -21.15 34.40 -0.58
C GLU A 605 -19.73 33.97 -0.99
N LEU A 606 -19.18 32.94 -0.36
CA LEU A 606 -17.86 32.39 -0.70
C LEU A 606 -17.87 31.70 -2.08
N HIS A 607 -18.92 30.94 -2.38
CA HIS A 607 -19.10 30.25 -3.65
C HIS A 607 -19.22 31.24 -4.82
N ALA A 608 -19.95 32.34 -4.66
CA ALA A 608 -20.05 33.39 -5.68
C ALA A 608 -18.67 33.97 -6.04
N LYS A 609 -17.79 34.15 -5.04
CA LYS A 609 -16.42 34.65 -5.22
C LYS A 609 -15.53 33.65 -5.98
N TYR A 610 -15.64 32.37 -5.65
CA TYR A 610 -14.93 31.28 -6.30
C TYR A 610 -15.34 31.07 -7.78
N VAL A 611 -16.63 31.23 -8.08
CA VAL A 611 -17.14 31.15 -9.46
C VAL A 611 -16.62 32.29 -10.34
N GLU A 612 -16.38 33.47 -9.75
CA GLU A 612 -15.82 34.62 -10.46
C GLU A 612 -14.34 34.41 -10.82
N GLU A 613 -13.57 33.76 -9.94
CA GLU A 613 -12.15 33.47 -10.13
C GLU A 613 -11.92 32.34 -11.17
N ASN A 614 -12.79 31.34 -11.22
CA ASN A 614 -12.65 30.18 -12.13
C ASN A 614 -13.08 30.43 -13.58
N LYS A 615 -13.69 31.57 -13.90
CA LYS A 615 -14.02 31.93 -15.30
C LYS A 615 -12.78 32.21 -16.17
N ARG A 616 -11.56 32.24 -15.61
CA ARG A 616 -10.34 32.69 -16.30
C ARG A 616 -9.31 31.62 -16.68
N ALA A 617 -9.49 30.34 -16.36
CA ALA A 617 -8.48 29.30 -16.64
C ALA A 617 -8.83 28.39 -17.85
N SER A 618 -7.84 28.12 -18.71
CA SER A 618 -7.88 27.16 -19.84
C SER A 618 -7.48 25.74 -19.40
N PHE A 619 -8.05 24.70 -20.01
CA PHE A 619 -7.77 23.28 -19.72
C PHE A 619 -6.81 22.67 -20.77
N LEU A 620 -5.81 21.89 -20.34
CA LEU A 620 -4.84 21.18 -21.19
C LEU A 620 -4.80 19.66 -20.85
N GLY A 621 -4.75 18.80 -21.86
CA GLY A 621 -4.48 17.35 -21.77
C GLY A 621 -2.99 16.98 -21.97
N TYR A 622 -2.62 15.69 -21.87
CA TYR A 622 -1.21 15.25 -21.72
C TYR A 622 -0.27 15.78 -22.81
N ALA A 623 0.89 16.28 -22.36
CA ALA A 623 1.95 16.98 -23.10
C ALA A 623 1.58 18.33 -23.75
N GLY A 624 0.40 18.89 -23.48
CA GLY A 624 0.04 20.23 -23.93
C GLY A 624 -0.15 20.38 -25.45
N LEU A 625 -0.48 19.28 -26.13
CA LEU A 625 -0.58 19.22 -27.59
C LEU A 625 -2.02 19.39 -28.14
N ILE A 626 -3.06 19.24 -27.31
CA ILE A 626 -4.46 19.36 -27.74
C ILE A 626 -5.26 20.22 -26.75
N HIS A 627 -5.89 21.26 -27.27
CA HIS A 627 -6.78 22.16 -26.51
C HIS A 627 -8.18 21.57 -26.42
N LEU A 628 -8.68 21.39 -25.20
CA LEU A 628 -10.04 20.88 -24.94
C LEU A 628 -11.09 21.99 -24.85
N ASP A 629 -10.76 23.19 -25.33
CA ASP A 629 -11.65 24.36 -25.24
C ASP A 629 -12.97 24.16 -26.01
N PHE A 630 -13.03 23.24 -26.98
CA PHE A 630 -14.27 22.86 -27.68
C PHE A 630 -15.34 22.30 -26.75
N LEU A 631 -14.96 21.69 -25.62
CA LEU A 631 -15.91 21.18 -24.62
C LEU A 631 -16.75 22.31 -24.00
N LYS A 632 -16.29 23.56 -24.05
CA LYS A 632 -17.03 24.74 -23.59
C LYS A 632 -18.10 25.18 -24.59
N GLU A 633 -17.97 24.76 -25.85
CA GLU A 633 -18.88 25.12 -26.94
C GLU A 633 -19.99 24.08 -27.17
N LEU A 634 -19.91 22.92 -26.50
CA LEU A 634 -20.94 21.88 -26.56
C LEU A 634 -22.11 22.19 -25.61
N ASP A 635 -23.33 22.13 -26.13
CA ASP A 635 -24.53 22.13 -25.30
C ASP A 635 -24.68 20.78 -24.55
N THR A 636 -25.61 20.73 -23.60
CA THR A 636 -25.85 19.56 -22.76
C THR A 636 -26.21 18.30 -23.53
N ALA A 637 -26.96 18.42 -24.62
CA ALA A 637 -27.36 17.27 -25.42
C ALA A 637 -26.15 16.70 -26.17
N ARG A 638 -25.36 17.56 -26.83
CA ARG A 638 -24.16 17.16 -27.56
C ARG A 638 -23.05 16.64 -26.67
N LEU A 639 -22.93 17.14 -25.44
CA LEU A 639 -21.98 16.62 -24.46
C LEU A 639 -22.34 15.19 -24.03
N ARG A 640 -23.62 14.92 -23.78
CA ARG A 640 -24.10 13.57 -23.45
C ARG A 640 -23.89 12.60 -24.61
N ASP A 641 -24.19 13.03 -25.84
CA ASP A 641 -23.93 12.23 -27.04
C ASP A 641 -22.43 11.91 -27.17
N LEU A 642 -21.56 12.89 -26.91
CA LEU A 642 -20.11 12.68 -26.95
C LEU A 642 -19.65 11.67 -25.89
N LYS A 643 -20.13 11.76 -24.65
CA LYS A 643 -19.83 10.80 -23.58
C LYS A 643 -20.19 9.38 -24.00
N GLN A 644 -21.41 9.19 -24.49
CA GLN A 644 -21.90 7.88 -24.89
C GLN A 644 -21.21 7.32 -26.15
N GLU A 645 -20.86 8.18 -27.11
CA GLU A 645 -20.17 7.77 -28.34
C GLU A 645 -18.71 7.42 -28.09
N VAL A 646 -18.02 8.11 -27.18
CA VAL A 646 -16.66 7.77 -26.76
C VAL A 646 -16.65 6.42 -26.03
N GLU A 647 -17.59 6.19 -25.13
CA GLU A 647 -17.75 4.91 -24.44
C GLU A 647 -18.08 3.77 -25.41
N THR A 648 -19.02 3.99 -26.33
CA THR A 648 -19.38 3.02 -27.37
C THR A 648 -18.22 2.72 -28.31
N ALA A 649 -17.42 3.75 -28.64
CA ALA A 649 -16.18 3.56 -29.39
C ALA A 649 -15.26 2.63 -28.62
N LEU A 650 -14.86 2.96 -27.38
CA LEU A 650 -13.99 2.12 -26.56
C LEU A 650 -14.49 0.66 -26.43
N ALA A 651 -15.80 0.46 -26.30
CA ALA A 651 -16.41 -0.87 -26.25
C ALA A 651 -16.24 -1.67 -27.57
N LYS A 652 -16.43 -1.03 -28.72
CA LYS A 652 -16.16 -1.65 -30.04
C LYS A 652 -14.67 -1.96 -30.20
N LEU A 653 -13.82 -1.03 -29.78
CA LEU A 653 -12.37 -1.13 -29.86
C LEU A 653 -11.79 -2.25 -28.99
N ALA A 654 -12.49 -2.64 -27.91
CA ALA A 654 -12.16 -3.80 -27.10
C ALA A 654 -12.48 -5.16 -27.79
N GLY A 655 -13.14 -5.15 -28.96
CA GLY A 655 -13.47 -6.32 -29.79
C GLY A 655 -12.38 -6.74 -30.81
N ASP A 656 -12.73 -7.64 -31.74
CA ASP A 656 -11.87 -8.01 -32.88
C ASP A 656 -12.30 -7.19 -34.11
N VAL A 657 -11.57 -6.11 -34.40
CA VAL A 657 -11.97 -5.07 -35.36
C VAL A 657 -10.87 -4.89 -36.41
N GLU A 658 -11.24 -4.73 -37.69
CA GLU A 658 -10.28 -4.42 -38.76
C GLU A 658 -9.77 -2.96 -38.66
N TRP A 659 -8.54 -2.72 -39.08
CA TRP A 659 -7.92 -1.38 -39.02
C TRP A 659 -8.66 -0.29 -39.81
N THR A 660 -9.44 -0.67 -40.81
CA THR A 660 -10.29 0.23 -41.60
C THR A 660 -11.48 0.74 -40.78
N GLU A 661 -12.13 -0.15 -40.03
CA GLU A 661 -13.24 0.19 -39.13
C GLU A 661 -12.78 1.10 -37.98
N TRP A 662 -11.55 0.88 -37.49
CA TRP A 662 -10.85 1.80 -36.57
C TRP A 662 -10.74 3.23 -37.11
N GLN A 663 -10.31 3.38 -38.37
CA GLN A 663 -10.19 4.70 -39.00
C GLN A 663 -11.54 5.39 -39.19
N GLU A 664 -12.59 4.62 -39.47
CA GLU A 664 -13.94 5.17 -39.63
C GLU A 664 -14.52 5.69 -38.32
N ILE A 665 -14.31 4.99 -37.20
CA ILE A 665 -14.75 5.46 -35.87
C ILE A 665 -14.05 6.77 -35.51
N ILE A 666 -12.72 6.83 -35.65
CA ILE A 666 -11.92 8.02 -35.30
C ILE A 666 -12.27 9.19 -36.24
N ARG A 667 -12.41 8.95 -37.55
CA ARG A 667 -12.85 9.98 -38.51
C ARG A 667 -14.26 10.46 -38.23
N GLY A 668 -15.16 9.56 -37.82
CA GLY A 668 -16.53 9.89 -37.42
C GLY A 668 -16.56 10.85 -36.23
N LEU A 669 -15.85 10.51 -35.15
CA LEU A 669 -15.75 11.37 -33.97
C LEU A 669 -15.09 12.72 -34.30
N ASN A 670 -13.97 12.71 -35.03
CA ASN A 670 -13.27 13.94 -35.41
C ASN A 670 -14.12 14.86 -36.30
N SER A 671 -14.82 14.31 -37.29
CA SER A 671 -15.72 15.07 -38.17
C SER A 671 -16.91 15.66 -37.40
N LYS A 672 -17.44 14.92 -36.42
CA LYS A 672 -18.64 15.32 -35.68
C LYS A 672 -18.36 16.35 -34.59
N TYR A 673 -17.18 16.31 -33.96
CA TYR A 673 -16.83 17.14 -32.80
C TYR A 673 -15.68 18.11 -33.05
N GLY A 674 -15.02 18.06 -34.21
CA GLY A 674 -14.06 19.07 -34.65
C GLY A 674 -12.74 19.04 -33.88
N PHE A 675 -12.13 17.87 -33.71
CA PHE A 675 -10.88 17.74 -32.95
C PHE A 675 -9.62 18.24 -33.72
N ASP A 676 -9.75 18.65 -34.98
CA ASP A 676 -8.66 19.14 -35.85
C ASP A 676 -7.48 18.16 -36.05
N LEU A 677 -7.77 16.85 -36.08
CA LEU A 677 -6.73 15.81 -36.22
C LEU A 677 -6.10 15.80 -37.62
N LYS A 678 -4.76 15.82 -37.69
CA LYS A 678 -3.99 15.62 -38.94
C LYS A 678 -3.72 14.13 -39.19
N TYR A 679 -4.02 13.64 -40.39
CA TYR A 679 -3.80 12.25 -40.78
C TYR A 679 -2.51 12.09 -41.61
N GLY A 680 -1.68 11.09 -41.29
CA GLY A 680 -0.59 10.62 -42.14
C GLY A 680 -1.10 9.62 -43.19
N ASN A 681 -0.65 9.73 -44.44
CA ASN A 681 -1.08 8.88 -45.57
C ASN A 681 -0.38 7.50 -45.63
N GLY A 682 0.07 6.95 -44.51
CA GLY A 682 0.82 5.68 -44.47
C GLY A 682 -0.08 4.45 -44.53
N GLY A 683 -0.06 3.73 -45.65
CA GLY A 683 -0.91 2.56 -45.93
C GLY A 683 -0.34 1.19 -45.51
N HIS A 684 0.53 1.12 -44.49
CA HIS A 684 1.15 -0.15 -44.08
C HIS A 684 1.03 -0.37 -42.57
N TYR A 685 0.14 -1.29 -42.19
CA TYR A 685 0.12 -1.95 -40.88
C TYR A 685 0.48 -3.41 -41.11
N GLU A 686 1.35 -4.01 -40.29
CA GLU A 686 1.56 -5.45 -40.32
C GLU A 686 0.34 -6.16 -39.70
N GLY A 687 -0.39 -6.90 -40.52
CA GLY A 687 -1.64 -7.62 -40.16
C GLY A 687 -2.92 -6.90 -40.60
N ARG A 688 -3.90 -7.63 -41.14
CA ARG A 688 -5.23 -7.11 -41.52
C ARG A 688 -6.20 -7.09 -40.35
N ASN A 689 -6.08 -8.07 -39.45
CA ASN A 689 -6.98 -8.27 -38.33
C ASN A 689 -6.23 -8.24 -36.99
N TRP A 690 -6.88 -7.71 -35.95
CA TRP A 690 -6.36 -7.69 -34.57
C TRP A 690 -5.96 -9.08 -34.06
N ARG A 691 -6.68 -10.14 -34.47
CA ARG A 691 -6.30 -11.54 -34.22
C ARG A 691 -4.93 -11.97 -34.75
N GLU A 692 -4.40 -11.33 -35.78
CA GLU A 692 -3.08 -11.69 -36.35
C GLU A 692 -1.93 -11.16 -35.48
N TRP A 693 -2.19 -10.16 -34.63
CA TRP A 693 -1.28 -9.67 -33.58
C TRP A 693 -1.32 -10.50 -32.28
N LYS A 694 -2.12 -11.58 -32.26
CA LYS A 694 -2.63 -12.25 -31.05
C LYS A 694 -1.96 -13.60 -30.75
N ASN A 695 -0.62 -13.70 -30.82
CA ASN A 695 0.10 -14.85 -30.25
C ASN A 695 0.37 -14.73 -28.74
N ILE A 696 -0.22 -13.74 -28.09
CA ILE A 696 -0.32 -13.63 -26.65
C ILE A 696 -1.82 -13.50 -26.42
N HIS A 697 -2.47 -14.46 -25.75
CA HIS A 697 -3.66 -14.32 -24.88
C HIS A 697 -4.61 -15.53 -24.96
N PHE A 698 -4.66 -16.26 -23.85
CA PHE A 698 -5.90 -16.73 -23.24
C PHE A 698 -5.82 -16.45 -21.74
N SER A 699 -6.55 -15.44 -21.25
CA SER A 699 -7.10 -15.39 -19.89
C SER A 699 -7.90 -14.09 -19.71
N THR A 700 -9.23 -14.16 -19.77
CA THR A 700 -10.20 -13.50 -18.87
C THR A 700 -11.62 -13.69 -19.41
N SER A 701 -12.29 -14.69 -18.85
CA SER A 701 -13.74 -14.79 -18.83
C SER A 701 -14.21 -14.13 -17.54
N GLU A 702 -14.67 -12.89 -17.62
CA GLU A 702 -15.76 -12.31 -16.81
C GLU A 702 -15.74 -10.79 -16.97
N SER A 703 -16.91 -10.23 -17.29
CA SER A 703 -17.23 -8.83 -17.59
C SER A 703 -16.47 -8.10 -18.73
N ASN A 704 -17.18 -7.16 -19.39
CA ASN A 704 -16.60 -6.29 -20.41
C ASN A 704 -15.65 -5.24 -19.80
N TYR A 705 -15.85 -4.90 -18.53
CA TYR A 705 -15.03 -3.94 -17.78
C TYR A 705 -13.65 -4.51 -17.42
N ASP A 706 -13.59 -5.74 -16.93
CA ASP A 706 -12.31 -6.38 -16.54
C ASP A 706 -11.41 -6.63 -17.76
N ARG A 707 -12.01 -6.90 -18.92
CA ARG A 707 -11.30 -6.97 -20.19
C ARG A 707 -10.73 -5.62 -20.61
N ALA A 708 -11.48 -4.53 -20.40
CA ALA A 708 -11.03 -3.17 -20.69
C ALA A 708 -9.88 -2.72 -19.76
N VAL A 709 -9.93 -3.09 -18.48
CA VAL A 709 -8.87 -2.80 -17.50
C VAL A 709 -7.61 -3.64 -17.76
N ALA A 710 -7.76 -4.93 -18.06
CA ALA A 710 -6.64 -5.79 -18.46
C ALA A 710 -5.98 -5.29 -19.77
N TYR A 711 -6.80 -4.83 -20.73
CA TYR A 711 -6.35 -4.19 -21.96
C TYR A 711 -5.55 -2.90 -21.69
N ARG A 712 -6.08 -2.00 -20.85
CA ARG A 712 -5.44 -0.76 -20.38
C ARG A 712 -4.05 -1.02 -19.79
N ASN A 713 -3.95 -1.97 -18.87
CA ASN A 713 -2.71 -2.24 -18.14
C ASN A 713 -1.63 -2.88 -19.03
N ARG A 714 -2.03 -3.77 -19.96
CA ARG A 714 -1.09 -4.45 -20.88
C ARG A 714 -0.60 -3.52 -21.99
N MET A 715 -1.44 -2.60 -22.47
CA MET A 715 -1.04 -1.57 -23.44
C MET A 715 -0.02 -0.58 -22.85
N GLY A 716 -0.25 -0.13 -21.60
CA GLY A 716 0.70 0.74 -20.89
C GLY A 716 2.05 0.07 -20.62
N GLN A 717 2.06 -1.25 -20.38
CA GLN A 717 3.31 -2.01 -20.22
C GLN A 717 4.05 -2.23 -21.54
N TRP A 718 3.34 -2.47 -22.65
CA TRP A 718 3.99 -2.61 -23.97
C TRP A 718 4.64 -1.31 -24.43
N CYS A 719 3.98 -0.17 -24.23
CA CYS A 719 4.53 1.16 -24.55
C CYS A 719 5.81 1.49 -23.77
N ASN A 720 5.99 0.92 -22.57
CA ASN A 720 7.17 1.14 -21.73
C ASN A 720 8.33 0.17 -22.03
N ASN A 721 8.09 -0.94 -22.75
CA ASN A 721 9.03 -2.06 -22.83
C ASN A 721 9.58 -2.33 -24.24
N THR A 722 9.13 -1.66 -25.30
CA THR A 722 9.69 -1.86 -26.65
C THR A 722 10.61 -0.71 -27.08
N THR A 723 11.89 -1.05 -27.31
CA THR A 723 12.84 -0.20 -28.02
C THR A 723 12.39 0.02 -29.47
N TRP A 724 12.27 1.29 -29.85
CA TRP A 724 11.71 1.75 -31.12
C TRP A 724 12.69 1.51 -32.28
N SER A 725 12.46 0.49 -33.13
CA SER A 725 13.27 0.28 -34.34
C SER A 725 12.55 -0.45 -35.49
N ALA A 726 11.25 -0.22 -35.73
CA ALA A 726 10.56 -0.80 -36.88
C ALA A 726 10.59 0.15 -38.09
N ALA A 727 11.23 -0.30 -39.18
CA ALA A 727 11.26 0.38 -40.47
C ALA A 727 9.89 0.30 -41.16
N GLY A 728 9.06 1.33 -40.95
CA GLY A 728 7.74 1.49 -41.56
C GLY A 728 7.04 2.72 -40.98
N GLY A 729 7.17 3.85 -41.68
CA GLY A 729 6.84 5.18 -41.15
C GLY A 729 5.40 5.38 -40.70
N ASP A 730 5.27 6.06 -39.55
CA ASP A 730 4.20 6.94 -39.06
C ASP A 730 2.76 6.41 -38.89
N ALA A 731 2.36 5.31 -39.53
CA ALA A 731 0.97 4.83 -39.48
C ALA A 731 0.59 4.22 -38.11
N ALA A 732 1.44 3.35 -37.57
CA ALA A 732 1.21 2.71 -36.27
C ALA A 732 1.32 3.70 -35.09
N GLY A 733 2.25 4.67 -35.16
CA GLY A 733 2.41 5.71 -34.15
C GLY A 733 1.22 6.68 -34.11
N CYS A 734 0.73 7.10 -35.27
CA CYS A 734 -0.48 7.93 -35.37
C CYS A 734 -1.72 7.19 -34.83
N ALA A 735 -1.94 5.93 -35.22
CA ALA A 735 -3.07 5.15 -34.71
C ALA A 735 -3.02 4.99 -33.17
N LEU A 736 -1.83 4.79 -32.61
CA LEU A 736 -1.61 4.65 -31.16
C LEU A 736 -1.83 5.96 -30.39
N MET A 737 -1.41 7.10 -30.95
CA MET A 737 -1.71 8.43 -30.40
C MET A 737 -3.21 8.70 -30.35
N TRP A 738 -3.95 8.31 -31.39
CA TRP A 738 -5.40 8.54 -31.45
C TRP A 738 -6.19 7.63 -30.52
N ILE A 739 -5.76 6.38 -30.33
CA ILE A 739 -6.30 5.50 -29.29
C ILE A 739 -6.12 6.12 -27.91
N THR A 740 -4.92 6.63 -27.64
CA THR A 740 -4.60 7.29 -26.37
C THR A 740 -5.45 8.55 -26.16
N PHE A 741 -5.67 9.34 -27.23
CA PHE A 741 -6.55 10.52 -27.17
C PHE A 741 -8.00 10.15 -26.83
N VAL A 742 -8.58 9.12 -27.46
CA VAL A 742 -9.96 8.69 -27.16
C VAL A 742 -10.08 8.20 -25.71
N ILE A 743 -9.07 7.48 -25.20
CA ILE A 743 -9.00 7.04 -23.80
C ILE A 743 -8.90 8.23 -22.84
N GLN A 744 -8.07 9.23 -23.13
CA GLN A 744 -7.94 10.41 -22.28
C GLN A 744 -9.18 11.32 -22.36
N LEU A 745 -9.78 11.45 -23.54
CA LEU A 745 -11.02 12.19 -23.72
C LEU A 745 -12.14 11.57 -22.87
N HIS A 746 -12.21 10.24 -22.80
CA HIS A 746 -13.10 9.54 -21.87
C HIS A 746 -12.85 9.97 -20.42
N ASP A 747 -11.61 9.90 -19.94
CA ASP A 747 -11.26 10.24 -18.55
C ASP A 747 -11.59 11.70 -18.21
N VAL A 748 -11.34 12.63 -19.14
CA VAL A 748 -11.71 14.04 -18.97
C VAL A 748 -13.23 14.21 -18.93
N LEU A 749 -13.96 13.49 -19.79
CA LEU A 749 -15.42 13.55 -19.83
C LEU A 749 -16.09 12.98 -18.57
N GLN A 750 -15.45 12.04 -17.86
CA GLN A 750 -15.94 11.53 -16.57
C GLN A 750 -15.95 12.61 -15.48
N VAL A 751 -15.01 13.55 -15.52
CA VAL A 751 -14.90 14.63 -14.52
C VAL A 751 -15.42 15.98 -15.01
N TYR A 752 -15.62 16.15 -16.32
CA TYR A 752 -16.11 17.39 -16.92
C TYR A 752 -17.64 17.42 -16.97
N ARG A 753 -18.22 18.39 -16.25
CA ARG A 753 -19.67 18.51 -16.01
C ARG A 753 -20.29 17.17 -15.57
N PRO A 754 -19.95 16.69 -14.36
CA PRO A 754 -20.43 15.41 -13.85
C PRO A 754 -21.96 15.34 -13.73
N GLU A 755 -22.64 16.48 -13.69
CA GLU A 755 -24.10 16.57 -13.70
C GLU A 755 -24.78 16.20 -15.03
N VAL A 756 -24.02 15.92 -16.10
CA VAL A 756 -24.51 15.70 -17.48
C VAL A 756 -24.04 14.37 -18.03
#